data_AF-A0A522NLN3-F1
#
_entry.id   AF-A0A522NLN3-F1
#
_cell.length_a   1.000
_cell.length_b   1.000
_cell.length_c   1.000
_cell.angle_alpha   90.00
_cell.angle_beta   90.00
_cell.angle_gamma   90.00
#
_symmetry.space_group_name_H-M   'P 1'
#
loop_
_entity.id
_entity.type
_entity.pdbx_description
1 polymer ?
#
loop_
_entity_poly.entity_id
_entity_poly.type
_entity_poly.pdbx_seq_one_letter_code
_entity_poly.pdbx_strand_id
1 'polypeptide(L)'
;MSLLSDNSIRESGLDSYELPQRSRFNGPVTSRRLRRSMLGYTVIALVGLLPAAVGLSASWQALGLGFLLPGGGFLVFGWWAVLGIAATLAVLTIAFVLWFATGNVVAPLLTWLTAALVAAVMAVGRPVPSPRFAPAAAALAIVGAVALTIVVGRAIMVRRARRLRDERMAYLPTELAAFERRIVPTEPGPRELDETQAGHVRWLLGLGLQPLDQFVGFDIIEQFQPSALRYQLNHVQYALAQVQRHYTPNFHGYLSTAQERLIEKLTLPKVWKYWRLERLWGRLSNHYDPGGHENIMLTGWSGICLNTYHSTTGSDRFVGPDALVFGLGNPRKTYRHDSHSFQESLMRNFAHSPQTLYACEPNWTYSACNMYGLLSVASHDAAFGTQDLGAVSEPFLRGLRGELMTPAGTLVGFRSDYTGIGLPAGSSLMFFLAAGWVAPVFPQLARTLWAIACQEILQLGKGGLADYLAKPFMLDSGNYRSTGLPARAMILLAAREFGDMGVADAAERALEQFNQPAVVDGQRRYEFGSTYANALAAQALLTRPGDWTRLITTRPPASTLRGPLLKKVRFDQATVAQATSGGADLRLVLRAAPGLGLAEGVSLELGRLRPQSAYTVKIDGTEIPFRSDELGQANIDVRVGPRTEATIVPAENRQ
;
A
#
# COMPACT_ATOMS: atom_id res chain seq x y z
N MET A 1 36.76 -5.15 27.08
CA MET A 1 37.36 -4.03 26.35
C MET A 1 38.17 -4.59 25.19
N SER A 2 37.66 -4.49 23.97
CA SER A 2 38.43 -4.50 22.73
C SER A 2 37.73 -3.50 21.81
N LEU A 3 38.54 -2.62 21.23
CA LEU A 3 38.17 -1.32 20.71
C LEU A 3 37.38 -1.42 19.40
N LEU A 4 36.26 -0.68 19.39
CA LEU A 4 35.77 0.14 18.30
C LEU A 4 36.59 0.08 16.99
N SER A 5 36.11 -0.72 16.04
CA SER A 5 36.03 -0.26 14.65
C SER A 5 34.55 -0.21 14.28
N ASP A 6 33.94 0.95 14.50
CA ASP A 6 32.60 1.26 13.99
C ASP A 6 32.69 1.59 12.48
N ASN A 7 33.40 0.76 11.72
CA ASN A 7 33.38 0.77 10.25
C ASN A 7 32.12 0.06 9.75
N SER A 8 30.96 0.33 10.35
CA SER A 8 29.72 0.00 9.68
C SER A 8 29.59 0.96 8.52
N ILE A 9 29.85 0.48 7.30
CA ILE A 9 29.52 1.21 6.08
C ILE A 9 28.08 1.70 6.23
N ARG A 10 27.90 3.02 6.32
CA ARG A 10 26.59 3.64 6.38
C ARG A 10 25.97 3.41 5.01
N GLU A 11 24.84 2.71 4.94
CA GLU A 11 24.18 2.45 3.66
C GLU A 11 23.97 3.75 2.90
N SER A 12 24.14 3.71 1.58
CA SER A 12 23.90 4.88 0.74
C SER A 12 22.40 5.19 0.72
N GLY A 13 22.06 6.47 0.90
CA GLY A 13 20.72 6.99 0.67
C GLY A 13 20.52 7.53 -0.75
N LEU A 14 21.55 7.45 -1.61
CA LEU A 14 21.44 7.86 -3.01
C LEU A 14 20.73 6.78 -3.82
N ASP A 15 19.80 7.18 -4.69
CA ASP A 15 19.19 6.24 -5.63
C ASP A 15 20.25 5.71 -6.59
N SER A 16 20.41 4.39 -6.59
CA SER A 16 21.46 3.70 -7.35
C SER A 16 21.05 2.26 -7.64
N TYR A 17 21.69 1.65 -8.64
CA TYR A 17 21.51 0.23 -8.94
C TYR A 17 22.13 -0.71 -7.91
N GLU A 18 22.82 -0.18 -6.90
CA GLU A 18 23.57 -0.96 -5.92
C GLU A 18 22.66 -1.68 -4.92
N LEU A 19 23.07 -2.91 -4.60
CA LEU A 19 22.53 -3.66 -3.46
C LEU A 19 23.12 -3.13 -2.14
N PRO A 20 22.45 -3.35 -1.00
CA PRO A 20 22.99 -2.96 0.30
C PRO A 20 24.42 -3.48 0.51
N GLN A 21 25.30 -2.60 1.01
CA GLN A 21 26.74 -2.88 1.11
C GLN A 21 27.14 -3.50 2.45
N ARG A 22 26.24 -3.52 3.45
CA ARG A 22 26.59 -4.03 4.78
C ARG A 22 26.91 -5.52 4.78
N SER A 23 27.86 -5.89 5.65
CA SER A 23 28.24 -7.28 5.91
C SER A 23 27.32 -7.98 6.93
N ARG A 24 26.53 -7.22 7.71
CA ARG A 24 25.60 -7.73 8.73
C ARG A 24 24.19 -7.89 8.16
N PHE A 25 23.44 -8.89 8.62
CA PHE A 25 22.07 -9.11 8.13
C PHE A 25 21.11 -7.97 8.50
N ASN A 26 21.14 -7.52 9.76
CA ASN A 26 20.32 -6.43 10.27
C ASN A 26 21.08 -5.10 10.28
N GLY A 27 20.36 -4.00 10.05
CA GLY A 27 20.86 -2.65 10.25
C GLY A 27 21.11 -2.28 11.71
N PRO A 28 21.69 -1.10 11.97
CA PRO A 28 22.06 -0.64 13.31
C PRO A 28 20.85 -0.48 14.25
N VAL A 29 19.73 0.05 13.79
CA VAL A 29 18.53 0.28 14.60
C VAL A 29 17.96 -1.06 15.05
N THR A 30 17.78 -1.97 14.11
CA THR A 30 17.28 -3.32 14.39
C THR A 30 18.22 -4.10 15.29
N SER A 31 19.53 -4.03 15.04
CA SER A 31 20.52 -4.68 15.89
C SER A 31 20.49 -4.15 17.32
N ARG A 32 20.28 -2.84 17.52
CA ARG A 32 20.09 -2.23 18.84
C ARG A 32 18.82 -2.73 19.53
N ARG A 33 17.69 -2.77 18.83
CA ARG A 33 16.40 -3.26 19.35
C ARG A 33 16.45 -4.74 19.74
N LEU A 34 17.06 -5.58 18.90
CA LEU A 34 17.26 -7.00 19.21
C LEU A 34 18.17 -7.19 20.43
N ARG A 35 19.28 -6.46 20.54
CA ARG A 35 20.16 -6.53 21.72
C ARG A 35 19.46 -6.07 23.00
N ARG A 36 18.71 -4.97 22.94
CA ARG A 36 17.90 -4.49 24.08
C ARG A 36 16.86 -5.53 24.51
N SER A 37 16.18 -6.14 23.54
CA SER A 37 15.16 -7.17 23.81
C SER A 37 15.78 -8.43 24.42
N MET A 38 16.93 -8.86 23.90
CA MET A 38 17.70 -9.96 24.49
C MET A 38 18.16 -9.64 25.91
N LEU A 39 18.69 -8.44 26.16
CA LEU A 39 19.10 -8.02 27.50
C LEU A 39 17.91 -8.01 28.48
N GLY A 40 16.78 -7.44 28.07
CA GLY A 40 15.55 -7.44 28.88
C GLY A 40 15.09 -8.85 29.20
N TYR A 41 15.07 -9.74 28.21
CA TYR A 41 14.74 -11.15 28.42
C TYR A 41 15.76 -11.84 29.35
N THR A 42 17.06 -11.60 29.21
CA THR A 42 18.08 -12.14 30.11
C THR A 42 17.85 -11.71 31.56
N VAL A 43 17.49 -10.44 31.82
CA VAL A 43 17.18 -9.98 33.16
C VAL A 43 15.94 -10.70 33.72
N ILE A 44 14.87 -10.82 32.93
CA ILE A 44 13.65 -11.56 33.31
C ILE A 44 13.96 -13.02 33.60
N ALA A 45 14.77 -13.67 32.77
CA ALA A 45 15.24 -15.04 32.93
C ALA A 45 16.03 -15.23 34.23
N LEU A 46 16.96 -14.32 34.55
CA LEU A 46 17.73 -14.35 35.79
C LEU A 46 16.84 -14.18 37.02
N VAL A 47 15.88 -13.25 36.98
CA VAL A 47 14.88 -13.07 38.05
C VAL A 47 14.03 -14.34 38.20
N GLY A 48 13.62 -14.96 37.10
CA GLY A 48 12.86 -16.21 37.08
C GLY A 48 13.60 -17.41 37.69
N LEU A 49 14.94 -17.39 37.69
CA LEU A 49 15.76 -18.45 38.31
C LEU A 49 15.97 -18.25 39.82
N LEU A 50 15.77 -17.05 40.37
CA LEU A 50 15.99 -16.75 41.78
C LEU A 50 15.18 -17.66 42.74
N PRO A 51 13.88 -17.92 42.52
CA PRO A 51 13.11 -18.80 43.40
C PRO A 51 13.68 -20.21 43.54
N ALA A 52 14.20 -20.77 42.45
CA ALA A 52 14.84 -22.08 42.46
C ALA A 52 16.23 -22.03 43.12
N ALA A 53 16.99 -20.96 42.90
CA ALA A 53 18.32 -20.76 43.47
C ALA A 53 18.30 -20.63 45.00
N VAL A 54 17.33 -19.89 45.55
CA VAL A 54 17.19 -19.65 47.00
C VAL A 54 16.27 -20.65 47.71
N GLY A 55 15.71 -21.63 46.98
CA GLY A 55 14.91 -22.71 47.56
C GLY A 55 13.52 -22.29 48.06
N LEU A 56 12.86 -21.36 47.37
CA LEU A 56 11.48 -20.97 47.70
C LEU A 56 10.49 -22.13 47.42
N SER A 57 9.23 -21.94 47.85
CA SER A 57 8.16 -22.91 47.64
C SER A 57 7.95 -23.28 46.17
N ALA A 58 7.31 -24.43 45.93
CA ALA A 58 6.98 -24.90 44.58
C ALA A 58 6.17 -23.87 43.76
N SER A 59 5.30 -23.09 44.41
CA SER A 59 4.56 -21.99 43.77
C SER A 59 5.46 -20.87 43.24
N TRP A 60 6.43 -20.42 44.04
CA TRP A 60 7.40 -19.40 43.61
C TRP A 60 8.35 -19.92 42.54
N GLN A 61 8.75 -21.19 42.63
CA GLN A 61 9.55 -21.84 41.58
C GLN A 61 8.77 -21.94 40.26
N ALA A 62 7.50 -22.35 40.30
CA ALA A 62 6.64 -22.39 39.12
C ALA A 62 6.46 -21.00 38.50
N LEU A 63 6.22 -19.96 39.31
CA LEU A 63 6.13 -18.59 38.80
C LEU A 63 7.42 -18.15 38.10
N GLY A 64 8.57 -18.38 38.74
CA GLY A 64 9.89 -18.00 38.22
C GLY A 64 10.24 -18.73 36.91
N LEU A 65 10.01 -20.05 36.84
CA LEU A 65 10.20 -20.82 35.62
C LEU A 65 9.23 -20.38 34.51
N GLY A 66 8.04 -19.91 34.88
CA GLY A 66 7.08 -19.28 33.98
C GLY A 66 7.60 -17.99 33.34
N PHE A 67 8.49 -17.24 34.00
CA PHE A 67 9.17 -16.08 33.38
C PHE A 67 10.30 -16.49 32.42
N LEU A 68 10.95 -17.62 32.68
CA LEU A 68 12.07 -18.08 31.86
C LEU A 68 11.60 -18.57 30.48
N LEU A 69 10.50 -19.33 30.42
CA LEU A 69 9.95 -19.83 29.16
C LEU A 69 8.42 -19.85 29.21
N PRO A 70 7.70 -19.60 28.11
CA PRO A 70 6.25 -19.73 28.08
C PRO A 70 5.80 -21.15 28.46
N GLY A 71 5.08 -21.27 29.58
CA GLY A 71 4.64 -22.57 30.13
C GLY A 71 5.70 -23.27 30.99
N GLY A 72 6.88 -22.66 31.20
CA GLY A 72 7.97 -23.25 31.99
C GLY A 72 7.59 -23.53 33.44
N GLY A 73 6.62 -22.80 34.00
CA GLY A 73 6.11 -23.04 35.33
C GLY A 73 5.52 -24.44 35.53
N PHE A 74 5.02 -25.07 34.46
CA PHE A 74 4.45 -26.42 34.55
C PHE A 74 5.51 -27.51 34.72
N LEU A 75 6.81 -27.20 34.56
CA LEU A 75 7.91 -28.15 34.76
C LEU A 75 8.00 -28.69 36.19
N VAL A 76 7.41 -28.00 37.17
CA VAL A 76 7.35 -28.50 38.57
C VAL A 76 6.42 -29.71 38.73
N PHE A 77 5.59 -30.04 37.73
CA PHE A 77 4.58 -31.11 37.79
C PHE A 77 5.02 -32.43 37.14
N GLY A 78 6.30 -32.58 36.77
CA GLY A 78 6.79 -33.81 36.14
C GLY A 78 6.20 -34.01 34.73
N TRP A 79 5.64 -35.18 34.44
CA TRP A 79 5.16 -35.52 33.09
C TRP A 79 4.01 -34.63 32.59
N TRP A 80 3.17 -34.10 33.48
CA TRP A 80 2.12 -33.13 33.16
C TRP A 80 2.65 -31.81 32.58
N ALA A 81 3.96 -31.54 32.74
CA ALA A 81 4.60 -30.36 32.18
C ALA A 81 4.40 -30.25 30.67
N VAL A 82 4.42 -31.39 29.96
CA VAL A 82 4.24 -31.43 28.50
C VAL A 82 2.87 -30.87 28.12
N LEU A 83 1.81 -31.23 28.84
CA LEU A 83 0.45 -30.76 28.56
C LEU A 83 0.31 -29.27 28.87
N GLY A 84 0.84 -28.80 30.00
CA GLY A 84 0.81 -27.37 30.36
C GLY A 84 1.61 -26.49 29.39
N ILE A 85 2.80 -26.94 28.96
CA ILE A 85 3.61 -26.26 27.96
C ILE A 85 2.88 -26.25 26.60
N ALA A 86 2.37 -27.40 26.14
CA ALA A 86 1.66 -27.50 24.87
C ALA A 86 0.42 -26.58 24.84
N ALA A 87 -0.39 -26.59 25.91
CA ALA A 87 -1.54 -25.69 26.03
C ALA A 87 -1.11 -24.22 26.02
N THR A 88 -0.05 -23.87 26.76
CA THR A 88 0.48 -22.50 26.76
C THR A 88 0.95 -22.06 25.37
N LEU A 89 1.68 -22.91 24.66
CA LEU A 89 2.16 -22.62 23.31
C LEU A 89 1.01 -22.49 22.31
N ALA A 90 -0.06 -23.29 22.45
CA ALA A 90 -1.25 -23.17 21.61
C ALA A 90 -1.95 -21.81 21.81
N VAL A 91 -2.19 -21.40 23.07
CA VAL A 91 -2.81 -20.10 23.36
C VAL A 91 -1.87 -18.95 22.98
N LEU A 92 -0.56 -19.09 23.18
CA LEU A 92 0.42 -18.09 22.79
C LEU A 92 0.50 -17.94 21.27
N THR A 93 0.31 -19.02 20.51
CA THR A 93 0.22 -18.96 19.05
C THR A 93 -0.97 -18.11 18.61
N ILE A 94 -2.14 -18.30 19.24
CA ILE A 94 -3.33 -17.45 19.00
C ILE A 94 -3.03 -15.99 19.37
N ALA A 95 -2.38 -15.75 20.51
CA ALA A 95 -2.00 -14.41 20.94
C ALA A 95 -1.03 -13.72 19.98
N PHE A 96 -0.08 -14.46 19.40
CA PHE A 96 0.82 -13.94 18.36
C PHE A 96 0.08 -13.65 17.05
N VAL A 97 -0.90 -14.47 16.67
CA VAL A 97 -1.79 -14.15 15.54
C VAL A 97 -2.53 -12.85 15.80
N LEU A 98 -3.11 -12.65 16.98
CA LEU A 98 -3.78 -11.39 17.34
C LEU A 98 -2.82 -10.19 17.34
N TRP A 99 -1.62 -10.35 17.88
CA TRP A 99 -0.61 -9.31 17.90
C TRP A 99 -0.17 -8.90 16.49
N PHE A 100 0.04 -9.88 15.61
CA PHE A 100 0.38 -9.62 14.22
C PHE A 100 -0.80 -9.04 13.44
N ALA A 101 -1.99 -9.60 13.60
CA ALA A 101 -3.17 -9.26 12.81
C ALA A 101 -3.80 -7.91 13.20
N THR A 102 -3.60 -7.43 14.42
CA THR A 102 -4.29 -6.23 14.91
C THR A 102 -3.38 -5.25 15.67
N GLY A 103 -2.08 -5.54 15.79
CA GLY A 103 -1.16 -4.72 16.60
C GLY A 103 -1.36 -4.87 18.12
N ASN A 104 -2.10 -5.89 18.59
CA ASN A 104 -2.39 -6.12 20.01
C ASN A 104 -1.17 -6.64 20.78
N VAL A 105 -0.30 -5.72 21.21
CA VAL A 105 0.95 -6.04 21.93
C VAL A 105 0.69 -6.59 23.33
N VAL A 106 -0.50 -6.39 23.88
CA VAL A 106 -0.90 -6.86 25.21
C VAL A 106 -1.20 -8.36 25.21
N ALA A 107 -1.73 -8.90 24.12
CA ALA A 107 -2.16 -10.30 24.06
C ALA A 107 -1.03 -11.30 24.38
N PRO A 108 0.15 -11.28 23.72
CA PRO A 108 1.22 -12.23 24.05
C PRO A 108 1.75 -12.09 25.48
N LEU A 109 1.81 -10.86 26.00
CA LEU A 109 2.28 -10.59 27.36
C LEU A 109 1.31 -11.15 28.40
N LEU A 110 0.01 -10.88 28.25
CA LEU A 110 -1.00 -11.41 29.16
C LEU A 110 -1.09 -12.92 29.10
N THR A 111 -1.02 -13.53 27.91
CA THR A 111 -1.03 -14.99 27.77
C THR A 111 0.16 -15.61 28.49
N TRP A 112 1.37 -15.07 28.32
CA TRP A 112 2.56 -15.57 28.99
C TRP A 112 2.45 -15.43 30.51
N LEU A 113 2.12 -14.24 31.01
CA LEU A 113 2.02 -13.98 32.45
C LEU A 113 0.91 -14.81 33.12
N THR A 114 -0.24 -14.97 32.44
CA THR A 114 -1.35 -15.78 32.95
C THR A 114 -0.94 -17.25 33.06
N ALA A 115 -0.24 -17.79 32.07
CA ALA A 115 0.26 -19.17 32.14
C ALA A 115 1.24 -19.38 33.31
N ALA A 116 2.13 -18.41 33.56
CA ALA A 116 3.04 -18.44 34.71
C ALA A 116 2.27 -18.40 36.05
N LEU A 117 1.25 -17.56 36.16
CA LEU A 117 0.42 -17.44 37.35
C LEU A 117 -0.42 -18.71 37.60
N VAL A 118 -1.04 -19.27 36.56
CA VAL A 118 -1.82 -20.52 36.66
C VAL A 118 -0.94 -21.65 37.17
N ALA A 119 0.27 -21.81 36.62
CA ALA A 119 1.22 -22.82 37.11
C ALA A 119 1.60 -22.59 38.57
N ALA A 120 1.82 -21.33 38.98
CA ALA A 120 2.14 -20.98 40.36
C ALA A 120 1.01 -21.31 41.35
N VAL A 121 -0.24 -21.00 40.99
CA VAL A 121 -1.44 -21.30 41.80
C VAL A 121 -1.65 -22.80 41.92
N MET A 122 -1.49 -23.56 40.83
CA MET A 122 -1.61 -25.02 40.84
C MET A 122 -0.53 -25.72 41.68
N ALA A 123 0.59 -25.04 41.94
CA ALA A 123 1.70 -25.54 42.74
C ALA A 123 1.60 -25.16 44.24
N VAL A 124 0.56 -24.44 44.67
CA VAL A 124 0.33 -24.12 46.08
C VAL A 124 0.13 -25.41 46.89
N GLY A 125 0.79 -25.50 48.05
CA GLY A 125 0.72 -26.66 48.94
C GLY A 125 1.47 -27.91 48.45
N ARG A 126 2.09 -27.87 47.26
CA ARG A 126 2.91 -28.98 46.77
C ARG A 126 4.31 -28.96 47.36
N PRO A 127 4.93 -30.14 47.58
CA PRO A 127 6.33 -30.22 47.97
C PRO A 127 7.23 -29.67 46.86
N VAL A 128 8.40 -29.15 47.25
CA VAL A 128 9.43 -28.77 46.29
C VAL A 128 9.86 -30.01 45.50
N PRO A 129 9.97 -29.93 44.15
CA PRO A 129 10.42 -31.05 43.33
C PRO A 129 11.78 -31.60 43.80
N SER A 130 11.94 -32.91 43.79
CA SER A 130 13.24 -33.57 44.06
C SER A 130 13.70 -34.30 42.80
N PRO A 131 14.90 -34.01 42.26
CA PRO A 131 15.89 -33.04 42.74
C PRO A 131 15.45 -31.57 42.59
N ARG A 132 15.83 -30.70 43.55
CA ARG A 132 15.41 -29.28 43.60
C ARG A 132 15.65 -28.47 42.34
N PHE A 133 16.72 -28.79 41.61
CA PHE A 133 17.13 -28.07 40.41
C PHE A 133 16.66 -28.72 39.10
N ALA A 134 15.98 -29.88 39.16
CA ALA A 134 15.59 -30.58 37.94
C ALA A 134 14.68 -29.75 37.02
N PRO A 135 13.63 -29.05 37.51
CA PRO A 135 12.81 -28.18 36.65
C PRO A 135 13.59 -27.00 36.05
N ALA A 136 14.48 -26.37 36.84
CA ALA A 136 15.32 -25.27 36.38
C ALA A 136 16.34 -25.72 35.33
N ALA A 137 16.97 -26.88 35.51
CA ALA A 137 17.89 -27.47 34.55
C ALA A 137 17.18 -27.81 33.23
N ALA A 138 15.97 -28.37 33.30
CA ALA A 138 15.14 -28.63 32.11
C ALA A 138 14.77 -27.34 31.37
N ALA A 139 14.35 -26.30 32.09
CA ALA A 139 14.01 -25.02 31.49
C ALA A 139 15.23 -24.35 30.82
N LEU A 140 16.40 -24.38 31.48
CA LEU A 140 17.66 -23.88 30.91
C LEU A 140 18.09 -24.67 29.67
N ALA A 141 17.92 -25.99 29.67
CA ALA A 141 18.21 -26.82 28.50
C ALA A 141 17.32 -26.44 27.30
N ILE A 142 16.02 -26.22 27.53
CA ILE A 142 15.07 -25.77 26.50
C ILE A 142 15.47 -24.39 25.97
N VAL A 143 15.71 -23.42 26.85
CA VAL A 143 16.12 -22.06 26.45
C VAL A 143 17.46 -22.08 25.71
N GLY A 144 18.43 -22.87 26.18
CA GLY A 144 19.72 -23.06 25.54
C GLY A 144 19.59 -23.66 24.13
N ALA A 145 18.75 -24.67 23.95
CA ALA A 145 18.46 -25.27 22.65
C ALA A 145 17.83 -24.24 21.69
N VAL A 146 16.80 -23.49 22.14
CA VAL A 146 16.16 -22.44 21.34
C VAL A 146 17.16 -21.33 20.95
N ALA A 147 17.99 -20.88 21.91
CA ALA A 147 19.01 -19.88 21.65
C ALA A 147 20.04 -20.36 20.63
N LEU A 148 20.50 -21.62 20.74
CA LEU A 148 21.41 -22.23 19.78
C LEU A 148 20.78 -22.30 18.38
N THR A 149 19.52 -22.73 18.26
CA THR A 149 18.79 -22.74 16.97
C THR A 149 18.72 -21.34 16.35
N ILE A 150 18.44 -20.30 17.14
CA ILE A 150 18.39 -18.91 16.65
C ILE A 150 19.78 -18.45 16.18
N VAL A 151 20.84 -18.73 16.94
CA VAL A 151 22.22 -18.33 16.59
C VAL A 151 22.69 -19.04 15.33
N VAL A 152 22.52 -20.36 15.25
CA VAL A 152 22.87 -21.17 14.08
C VAL A 152 22.06 -20.74 12.86
N GLY A 153 20.74 -20.59 13.02
CA GLY A 153 19.86 -20.11 11.96
C GLY A 153 20.27 -18.74 11.43
N ARG A 154 20.63 -17.80 12.31
CA ARG A 154 21.15 -16.48 11.91
C ARG A 154 22.47 -16.58 11.13
N ALA A 155 23.40 -17.43 11.57
CA ALA A 155 24.66 -17.63 10.85
C ALA A 155 24.42 -18.17 9.44
N ILE A 156 23.49 -19.13 9.28
CA ILE A 156 23.08 -19.66 7.98
C ILE A 156 22.43 -18.58 7.11
N MET A 157 21.50 -17.79 7.67
CA MET A 157 20.84 -16.70 6.94
C MET A 157 21.84 -15.65 6.44
N VAL A 158 22.83 -15.27 7.26
CA VAL A 158 23.90 -14.33 6.85
C VAL A 158 24.68 -14.90 5.68
N ARG A 159 25.11 -16.17 5.75
CA ARG A 159 25.86 -16.82 4.68
C ARG A 159 25.06 -16.89 3.38
N ARG A 160 23.79 -17.31 3.46
CA ARG A 160 22.87 -17.35 2.32
C ARG A 160 22.65 -15.98 1.69
N ALA A 161 22.44 -14.95 2.51
CA ALA A 161 22.24 -13.59 2.02
C ALA A 161 23.50 -13.02 1.34
N ARG A 162 24.70 -13.33 1.84
CA ARG A 162 25.96 -12.93 1.17
C ARG A 162 26.12 -13.64 -0.17
N ARG A 163 25.96 -14.96 -0.20
CA ARG A 163 26.02 -15.74 -1.43
C ARG A 163 25.04 -15.22 -2.48
N LEU A 164 23.78 -15.00 -2.11
CA LEU A 164 22.76 -14.46 -3.01
C LEU A 164 23.10 -13.04 -3.47
N ARG A 165 23.66 -12.20 -2.61
CA ARG A 165 24.15 -10.87 -3.01
C ARG A 165 25.22 -10.98 -4.09
N ASP A 166 26.21 -11.85 -3.90
CA ASP A 166 27.31 -12.03 -4.86
C ASP A 166 26.79 -12.58 -6.19
N GLU A 167 25.85 -13.55 -6.15
CA GLU A 167 25.15 -14.06 -7.34
C GLU A 167 24.39 -12.95 -8.07
N ARG A 168 23.64 -12.10 -7.35
CA ARG A 168 22.91 -10.96 -7.93
C ARG A 168 23.83 -9.92 -8.54
N MET A 169 24.91 -9.56 -7.83
CA MET A 169 25.89 -8.60 -8.34
C MET A 169 26.56 -9.08 -9.64
N ALA A 170 26.71 -10.40 -9.82
CA ALA A 170 27.29 -10.95 -11.04
C ALA A 170 26.39 -10.79 -12.28
N TYR A 171 25.06 -10.98 -12.14
CA TYR A 171 24.15 -10.93 -13.29
C TYR A 171 23.49 -9.57 -13.50
N LEU A 172 23.32 -8.75 -12.44
CA LEU A 172 22.53 -7.52 -12.49
C LEU A 172 22.94 -6.54 -13.60
N PRO A 173 24.23 -6.26 -13.85
CA PRO A 173 24.63 -5.35 -14.93
C PRO A 173 24.13 -5.81 -16.30
N THR A 174 24.21 -7.12 -16.58
CA THR A 174 23.75 -7.71 -17.84
C THR A 174 22.23 -7.66 -17.96
N GLU A 175 21.50 -7.98 -16.88
CA GLU A 175 20.04 -7.94 -16.86
C GLU A 175 19.49 -6.51 -16.98
N LEU A 176 20.12 -5.53 -16.33
CA LEU A 176 19.77 -4.12 -16.48
C LEU A 176 20.03 -3.66 -17.92
N ALA A 177 21.18 -3.98 -18.52
CA ALA A 177 21.43 -3.64 -19.92
C ALA A 177 20.43 -4.30 -20.89
N ALA A 178 19.97 -5.53 -20.60
CA ALA A 178 18.92 -6.19 -21.38
C ALA A 178 17.54 -5.54 -21.16
N PHE A 179 17.26 -5.07 -19.96
CA PHE A 179 16.05 -4.31 -19.63
C PHE A 179 16.00 -2.95 -20.34
N GLU A 180 17.07 -2.16 -20.30
CA GLU A 180 17.12 -0.89 -21.01
C GLU A 180 16.91 -1.03 -22.53
N ARG A 181 17.29 -2.17 -23.13
CA ARG A 181 17.05 -2.44 -24.56
C ARG A 181 15.61 -2.84 -24.92
N ARG A 182 14.84 -3.36 -23.97
CA ARG A 182 13.48 -3.88 -24.23
C ARG A 182 12.37 -2.90 -23.87
N ILE A 183 12.67 -1.89 -23.06
CA ILE A 183 11.68 -0.87 -22.70
C ILE A 183 11.38 0.04 -23.88
N VAL A 184 10.10 0.38 -24.05
CA VAL A 184 9.64 1.37 -25.02
C VAL A 184 9.18 2.66 -24.32
N PRO A 185 9.51 3.84 -24.88
CA PRO A 185 9.04 5.10 -24.35
C PRO A 185 7.53 5.26 -24.53
N THR A 186 6.92 6.15 -23.75
CA THR A 186 5.52 6.52 -23.97
C THR A 186 5.35 7.31 -25.26
N GLU A 187 4.33 6.97 -26.01
CA GLU A 187 3.85 7.78 -27.12
C GLU A 187 3.14 9.06 -26.61
N PRO A 188 3.53 10.24 -27.10
CA PRO A 188 2.85 11.48 -26.75
C PRO A 188 1.49 11.57 -27.45
N GLY A 189 0.55 12.28 -26.83
CA GLY A 189 -0.72 12.62 -27.47
C GLY A 189 -1.95 12.34 -26.60
N PRO A 190 -3.11 12.84 -27.03
CA PRO A 190 -4.37 12.62 -26.34
C PRO A 190 -4.77 11.14 -26.47
N ARG A 191 -5.41 10.60 -25.44
CA ARG A 191 -5.75 9.18 -25.35
C ARG A 191 -7.25 9.00 -25.26
N GLU A 192 -7.74 7.92 -25.85
CA GLU A 192 -9.13 7.50 -25.77
C GLU A 192 -9.17 6.16 -25.03
N LEU A 193 -10.15 6.00 -24.14
CA LEU A 193 -10.46 4.71 -23.52
C LEU A 193 -11.06 3.77 -24.59
N ASP A 194 -10.47 2.58 -24.73
CA ASP A 194 -11.11 1.50 -25.47
C ASP A 194 -12.33 0.94 -24.70
N GLU A 195 -13.09 0.04 -25.32
CA GLU A 195 -14.31 -0.53 -24.71
C GLU A 195 -14.04 -1.34 -23.44
N THR A 196 -12.91 -2.06 -23.41
CA THR A 196 -12.50 -2.88 -22.27
C THR A 196 -12.13 -1.98 -21.09
N GLN A 197 -11.34 -0.94 -21.34
CA GLN A 197 -10.95 0.08 -20.36
C GLN A 197 -12.19 0.85 -19.88
N ALA A 198 -13.06 1.28 -20.79
CA ALA A 198 -14.31 1.98 -20.44
C ALA A 198 -15.19 1.11 -19.53
N GLY A 199 -15.29 -0.20 -19.78
CA GLY A 199 -16.03 -1.11 -18.91
C GLY A 199 -15.48 -1.18 -17.48
N HIS A 200 -14.15 -1.27 -17.34
CA HIS A 200 -13.49 -1.23 -16.02
C HIS A 200 -13.69 0.11 -15.32
N VAL A 201 -13.55 1.22 -16.05
CA VAL A 201 -13.77 2.57 -15.51
C VAL A 201 -15.22 2.76 -15.06
N ARG A 202 -16.21 2.26 -15.82
CA ARG A 202 -17.62 2.29 -15.41
C ARG A 202 -17.87 1.51 -14.12
N TRP A 203 -17.21 0.37 -13.92
CA TRP A 203 -17.30 -0.37 -12.65
C TRP A 203 -16.73 0.45 -11.47
N LEU A 204 -15.55 1.04 -11.64
CA LEU A 204 -14.93 1.91 -10.62
C LEU A 204 -15.79 3.12 -10.28
N LEU A 205 -16.38 3.76 -11.30
CA LEU A 205 -17.33 4.86 -11.13
C LEU A 205 -18.59 4.40 -10.41
N GLY A 206 -19.11 3.21 -10.73
CA GLY A 206 -20.24 2.60 -10.04
C GLY A 206 -19.99 2.42 -8.54
N LEU A 207 -18.75 2.11 -8.12
CA LEU A 207 -18.36 2.08 -6.71
C LEU A 207 -18.35 3.48 -6.08
N GLY A 208 -17.72 4.45 -6.75
CA GLY A 208 -17.56 5.80 -6.23
C GLY A 208 -18.84 6.64 -6.22
N LEU A 209 -19.77 6.38 -7.15
CA LEU A 209 -21.04 7.11 -7.26
C LEU A 209 -22.11 6.62 -6.26
N GLN A 210 -21.83 5.61 -5.44
CA GLN A 210 -22.76 5.22 -4.38
C GLN A 210 -22.92 6.31 -3.32
N PRO A 211 -24.07 6.39 -2.64
CA PRO A 211 -24.22 7.17 -1.40
C PRO A 211 -23.12 6.83 -0.38
N LEU A 212 -22.76 7.79 0.48
CA LEU A 212 -21.59 7.67 1.36
C LEU A 212 -21.68 6.45 2.28
N ASP A 213 -22.85 6.11 2.80
CA ASP A 213 -23.11 4.99 3.70
C ASP A 213 -23.18 3.62 3.01
N GLN A 214 -23.24 3.58 1.68
CA GLN A 214 -23.32 2.35 0.89
C GLN A 214 -21.95 1.84 0.43
N PHE A 215 -21.77 0.52 0.45
CA PHE A 215 -20.51 -0.16 0.11
C PHE A 215 -20.79 -1.42 -0.74
N VAL A 216 -21.78 -1.36 -1.62
CA VAL A 216 -22.11 -2.48 -2.51
C VAL A 216 -20.95 -2.72 -3.45
N GLY A 217 -20.51 -3.97 -3.57
CA GLY A 217 -19.35 -4.33 -4.40
C GLY A 217 -17.98 -4.08 -3.76
N PHE A 218 -17.93 -3.65 -2.50
CA PHE A 218 -16.72 -3.68 -1.67
C PHE A 218 -16.67 -4.99 -0.84
N ASP A 219 -15.48 -5.53 -0.64
CA ASP A 219 -15.26 -6.66 0.26
C ASP A 219 -15.25 -6.15 1.72
N ILE A 220 -16.14 -6.67 2.57
CA ILE A 220 -16.24 -6.27 3.99
C ILE A 220 -16.00 -7.50 4.86
N ILE A 221 -14.73 -7.78 5.17
CA ILE A 221 -14.31 -8.94 5.98
C ILE A 221 -13.83 -8.47 7.36
N GLU A 222 -12.76 -7.67 7.38
CA GLU A 222 -12.14 -7.12 8.59
C GLU A 222 -11.56 -5.73 8.29
N GLN A 223 -11.05 -4.99 9.29
CA GLN A 223 -10.55 -3.61 9.11
C GLN A 223 -9.14 -3.36 9.66
N PHE A 224 -8.38 -4.39 10.00
CA PHE A 224 -7.01 -4.33 10.52
C PHE A 224 -5.97 -4.76 9.47
N GLN A 225 -6.29 -5.75 8.64
CA GLN A 225 -5.40 -6.41 7.68
C GLN A 225 -5.67 -5.92 6.24
N PRO A 226 -4.96 -6.46 5.22
CA PRO A 226 -5.05 -5.97 3.84
C PRO A 226 -6.44 -6.02 3.17
N SER A 227 -7.44 -6.66 3.77
CA SER A 227 -8.82 -6.66 3.26
C SER A 227 -9.60 -5.39 3.63
N ALA A 228 -9.04 -4.55 4.50
CA ALA A 228 -9.70 -3.35 4.98
C ALA A 228 -10.14 -2.39 3.87
N LEU A 229 -11.27 -1.70 4.11
CA LEU A 229 -11.92 -0.85 3.12
C LEU A 229 -11.02 0.28 2.62
N ARG A 230 -10.15 0.82 3.48
CA ARG A 230 -9.20 1.90 3.12
C ARG A 230 -8.33 1.52 1.92
N TYR A 231 -7.86 0.27 1.81
CA TYR A 231 -7.01 -0.15 0.70
C TYR A 231 -7.79 -0.23 -0.61
N GLN A 232 -9.02 -0.73 -0.55
CA GLN A 232 -9.93 -0.79 -1.70
C GLN A 232 -10.30 0.61 -2.20
N LEU A 233 -10.71 1.51 -1.29
CA LEU A 233 -11.05 2.90 -1.60
C LEU A 233 -9.89 3.64 -2.27
N ASN A 234 -8.69 3.53 -1.69
CA ASN A 234 -7.51 4.20 -2.23
C ASN A 234 -7.14 3.66 -3.63
N HIS A 235 -7.17 2.34 -3.88
CA HIS A 235 -6.88 1.82 -5.23
C HIS A 235 -7.93 2.16 -6.28
N VAL A 236 -9.22 2.22 -5.91
CA VAL A 236 -10.26 2.72 -6.82
C VAL A 236 -9.96 4.18 -7.16
N GLN A 237 -9.59 4.99 -6.17
CA GLN A 237 -9.22 6.39 -6.42
C GLN A 237 -8.00 6.50 -7.33
N TYR A 238 -6.92 5.74 -7.09
CA TYR A 238 -5.71 5.82 -7.92
C TYR A 238 -5.99 5.51 -9.39
N ALA A 239 -6.83 4.50 -9.65
CA ALA A 239 -7.28 4.19 -11.00
C ALA A 239 -8.06 5.35 -11.62
N LEU A 240 -9.02 5.93 -10.91
CA LEU A 240 -9.79 7.09 -11.38
C LEU A 240 -8.93 8.36 -11.56
N ALA A 241 -7.92 8.57 -10.72
CA ALA A 241 -6.97 9.66 -10.86
C ALA A 241 -6.12 9.52 -12.13
N GLN A 242 -5.75 8.29 -12.52
CA GLN A 242 -5.10 8.06 -13.82
C GLN A 242 -6.03 8.37 -14.99
N VAL A 243 -7.32 8.01 -14.91
CA VAL A 243 -8.31 8.36 -15.94
C VAL A 243 -8.47 9.88 -16.05
N GLN A 244 -8.59 10.56 -14.91
CA GLN A 244 -8.67 12.02 -14.82
C GLN A 244 -7.42 12.65 -15.45
N ARG A 245 -6.22 12.15 -15.14
CA ARG A 245 -4.97 12.76 -15.61
C ARG A 245 -4.70 12.53 -17.10
N HIS A 246 -4.88 11.29 -17.58
CA HIS A 246 -4.30 10.87 -18.86
C HIS A 246 -5.31 10.73 -20.00
N TYR A 247 -6.59 10.56 -19.68
CA TYR A 247 -7.66 10.35 -20.68
C TYR A 247 -8.67 11.49 -20.70
N THR A 248 -9.02 12.00 -19.53
CA THR A 248 -10.12 12.95 -19.35
C THR A 248 -9.76 14.18 -18.50
N PRO A 249 -8.59 14.83 -18.69
CA PRO A 249 -8.17 15.99 -17.89
C PRO A 249 -9.18 17.14 -17.89
N ASN A 250 -9.95 17.29 -18.96
CA ASN A 250 -10.95 18.35 -19.10
C ASN A 250 -12.39 17.84 -18.92
N PHE A 251 -12.61 16.80 -18.10
CA PHE A 251 -13.93 16.35 -17.67
C PHE A 251 -14.00 16.18 -16.15
N HIS A 252 -14.98 16.82 -15.51
CA HIS A 252 -15.20 16.66 -14.07
C HIS A 252 -16.41 15.74 -13.81
N GLY A 253 -17.62 16.29 -13.91
CA GLY A 253 -18.89 15.54 -13.86
C GLY A 253 -18.94 14.40 -12.85
N TYR A 254 -19.38 13.24 -13.32
CA TYR A 254 -19.47 12.04 -12.49
C TYR A 254 -18.10 11.49 -12.06
N LEU A 255 -17.00 11.81 -12.77
CA LEU A 255 -15.65 11.33 -12.44
C LEU A 255 -15.11 12.03 -11.19
N SER A 256 -15.21 13.36 -11.12
CA SER A 256 -14.85 14.11 -9.90
C SER A 256 -15.79 13.74 -8.74
N THR A 257 -17.10 13.64 -9.00
CA THR A 257 -18.08 13.23 -7.97
C THR A 257 -17.74 11.86 -7.36
N ALA A 258 -17.35 10.88 -8.19
CA ALA A 258 -16.96 9.56 -7.71
C ALA A 258 -15.70 9.62 -6.84
N GLN A 259 -14.67 10.37 -7.26
CA GLN A 259 -13.45 10.56 -6.48
C GLN A 259 -13.71 11.25 -5.13
N GLU A 260 -14.54 12.30 -5.13
CA GLU A 260 -14.92 13.03 -3.91
C GLU A 260 -15.59 12.12 -2.90
N ARG A 261 -16.57 11.32 -3.33
CA ARG A 261 -17.28 10.36 -2.47
C ARG A 261 -16.37 9.27 -1.93
N LEU A 262 -15.43 8.77 -2.74
CA LEU A 262 -14.44 7.78 -2.28
C LEU A 262 -13.54 8.36 -1.18
N ILE A 263 -13.09 9.61 -1.35
CA ILE A 263 -12.29 10.32 -0.34
C ILE A 263 -13.11 10.55 0.94
N GLU A 264 -14.36 11.01 0.81
CA GLU A 264 -15.26 11.23 1.95
C GLU A 264 -15.56 9.95 2.72
N LYS A 265 -15.69 8.81 2.04
CA LYS A 265 -15.89 7.49 2.68
C LYS A 265 -14.76 7.14 3.66
N LEU A 266 -13.55 7.66 3.49
CA LEU A 266 -12.43 7.44 4.43
C LEU A 266 -12.74 7.97 5.84
N THR A 267 -13.56 9.01 5.95
CA THR A 267 -13.96 9.63 7.22
C THR A 267 -15.03 8.85 7.98
N LEU A 268 -15.65 7.86 7.34
CA LEU A 268 -16.72 7.09 7.95
C LEU A 268 -16.18 6.13 9.01
N PRO A 269 -16.83 6.01 10.19
CA PRO A 269 -16.39 5.10 11.24
C PRO A 269 -16.16 3.66 10.76
N LYS A 270 -16.90 3.20 9.75
CA LYS A 270 -16.73 1.87 9.16
C LYS A 270 -15.31 1.63 8.62
N VAL A 271 -14.63 2.69 8.17
CA VAL A 271 -13.32 2.62 7.53
C VAL A 271 -12.18 2.84 8.51
N TRP A 272 -12.29 3.79 9.44
CA TRP A 272 -11.15 4.23 10.27
C TRP A 272 -11.24 3.88 11.76
N LYS A 273 -12.41 3.49 12.29
CA LYS A 273 -12.59 3.27 13.75
C LYS A 273 -11.69 2.18 14.34
N TYR A 274 -11.14 1.30 13.50
CA TYR A 274 -10.16 0.28 13.92
C TYR A 274 -9.00 0.92 14.69
N TRP A 275 -8.60 2.14 14.30
CA TRP A 275 -7.47 2.85 14.87
C TRP A 275 -7.63 3.13 16.37
N ARG A 276 -8.86 3.35 16.83
CA ARG A 276 -9.16 3.51 18.27
C ARG A 276 -8.70 2.29 19.06
N LEU A 277 -8.94 1.10 18.55
CA LEU A 277 -8.56 -0.15 19.21
C LEU A 277 -7.05 -0.38 19.10
N GLU A 278 -6.48 -0.16 17.92
CA GLU A 278 -5.03 -0.28 17.70
C GLU A 278 -4.22 0.63 18.62
N ARG A 279 -4.64 1.88 18.79
CA ARG A 279 -4.02 2.82 19.75
C ARG A 279 -4.18 2.37 21.19
N LEU A 280 -5.35 1.84 21.55
CA LEU A 280 -5.63 1.39 22.90
C LEU A 280 -4.73 0.23 23.30
N TRP A 281 -4.67 -0.86 22.52
CA TRP A 281 -3.85 -2.01 22.90
C TRP A 281 -2.40 -1.87 22.50
N GLY A 282 -2.08 -1.12 21.44
CA GLY A 282 -0.75 -1.05 20.84
C GLY A 282 0.16 0.00 21.49
N ARG A 283 -0.46 1.08 21.99
CA ARG A 283 0.21 2.21 22.65
C ARG A 283 -0.35 2.54 24.03
N LEU A 284 -1.32 1.77 24.54
CA LEU A 284 -1.99 2.03 25.83
C LEU A 284 -2.55 3.46 25.92
N SER A 285 -3.00 4.01 24.78
CA SER A 285 -3.43 5.39 24.65
C SER A 285 -4.91 5.49 24.28
N ASN A 286 -5.62 6.41 24.92
CA ASN A 286 -7.00 6.74 24.60
C ASN A 286 -7.14 7.92 23.61
N HIS A 287 -6.00 8.46 23.13
CA HIS A 287 -5.92 9.45 22.07
C HIS A 287 -5.65 8.72 20.74
N TYR A 288 -6.62 8.81 19.84
CA TYR A 288 -6.69 8.01 18.62
C TYR A 288 -6.96 8.86 17.39
N ASP A 289 -6.30 10.01 17.31
CA ASP A 289 -6.24 10.78 16.07
C ASP A 289 -5.70 9.85 14.94
N PRO A 290 -6.50 9.57 13.89
CA PRO A 290 -6.10 8.70 12.81
C PRO A 290 -5.12 9.36 11.82
N GLY A 291 -5.03 10.68 11.81
CA GLY A 291 -4.05 11.46 11.05
C GLY A 291 -2.85 11.92 11.88
N GLY A 292 -2.79 11.57 13.16
CA GLY A 292 -1.75 12.02 14.11
C GLY A 292 -0.44 11.24 14.05
N HIS A 293 -0.23 10.33 15.01
CA HIS A 293 1.00 9.53 15.13
C HIS A 293 0.79 8.12 14.57
N GLU A 294 1.71 7.63 13.74
CA GLU A 294 1.64 6.33 13.03
C GLU A 294 0.52 6.27 11.97
N ASN A 295 -0.14 5.12 11.78
CA ASN A 295 -1.27 4.93 10.86
C ASN A 295 -0.99 5.31 9.40
N ILE A 296 0.22 5.02 8.92
CA ILE A 296 0.63 5.38 7.53
C ILE A 296 -0.28 4.75 6.46
N MET A 297 -0.97 3.65 6.78
CA MET A 297 -2.01 3.04 5.93
C MET A 297 -3.18 3.97 5.61
N LEU A 298 -3.44 4.97 6.46
CA LEU A 298 -4.45 5.99 6.20
C LEU A 298 -3.79 7.23 5.60
N THR A 299 -2.86 7.86 6.32
CA THR A 299 -2.27 9.14 5.89
C THR A 299 -1.49 9.01 4.59
N GLY A 300 -0.62 8.01 4.48
CA GLY A 300 0.24 7.82 3.31
C GLY A 300 -0.51 7.34 2.06
N TRP A 301 -1.50 6.48 2.22
CA TRP A 301 -2.28 6.00 1.08
C TRP A 301 -3.29 7.05 0.62
N SER A 302 -4.05 7.59 1.55
CA SER A 302 -5.09 8.56 1.21
C SER A 302 -4.50 9.93 0.85
N GLY A 303 -3.32 10.30 1.34
CA GLY A 303 -2.64 11.52 0.92
C GLY A 303 -2.37 11.57 -0.59
N ILE A 304 -2.00 10.44 -1.22
CA ILE A 304 -1.90 10.35 -2.69
C ILE A 304 -3.25 10.68 -3.34
N CYS A 305 -4.36 10.21 -2.78
CA CYS A 305 -5.70 10.49 -3.29
C CYS A 305 -6.04 11.99 -3.24
N LEU A 306 -5.79 12.64 -2.10
CA LEU A 306 -6.05 14.06 -1.90
C LEU A 306 -5.23 14.92 -2.88
N ASN A 307 -3.92 14.65 -2.93
CA ASN A 307 -2.97 15.41 -3.72
C ASN A 307 -3.24 15.25 -5.23
N THR A 308 -3.49 14.03 -5.69
CA THR A 308 -3.76 13.78 -7.12
C THR A 308 -5.13 14.32 -7.54
N TYR A 309 -6.15 14.27 -6.67
CA TYR A 309 -7.44 14.88 -6.96
C TYR A 309 -7.32 16.41 -7.11
N HIS A 310 -6.65 17.10 -6.17
CA HIS A 310 -6.39 18.54 -6.29
C HIS A 310 -5.58 18.84 -7.56
N SER A 311 -4.46 18.14 -7.76
CA SER A 311 -3.56 18.36 -8.90
C SER A 311 -4.27 18.22 -10.24
N THR A 312 -5.14 17.21 -10.40
CA THR A 312 -5.77 16.89 -11.69
C THR A 312 -7.05 17.68 -11.98
N THR A 313 -7.74 18.20 -10.97
CA THR A 313 -9.02 18.94 -11.13
C THR A 313 -8.89 20.44 -10.87
N GLY A 314 -7.88 20.86 -10.11
CA GLY A 314 -7.75 22.20 -9.54
C GLY A 314 -8.75 22.48 -8.41
N SER A 315 -9.39 21.44 -7.84
CA SER A 315 -10.36 21.58 -6.77
C SER A 315 -9.67 21.66 -5.40
N ASP A 316 -10.03 22.67 -4.60
CA ASP A 316 -9.54 22.85 -3.23
C ASP A 316 -10.40 22.15 -2.17
N ARG A 317 -11.36 21.30 -2.59
CA ARG A 317 -12.32 20.63 -1.70
C ARG A 317 -11.63 19.95 -0.50
N PHE A 318 -10.44 19.40 -0.70
CA PHE A 318 -9.69 18.68 0.34
C PHE A 318 -8.40 19.36 0.82
N VAL A 319 -8.22 20.64 0.47
CA VAL A 319 -7.02 21.43 0.80
C VAL A 319 -7.26 22.30 2.04
N GLY A 320 -8.48 22.81 2.20
CA GLY A 320 -8.84 23.70 3.31
C GLY A 320 -8.99 22.98 4.65
N PRO A 321 -8.92 23.74 5.76
CA PRO A 321 -9.10 23.18 7.10
C PRO A 321 -10.44 22.48 7.21
N ASP A 322 -10.47 21.36 7.93
CA ASP A 322 -11.66 20.56 8.21
C ASP A 322 -12.27 19.82 7.00
N ALA A 323 -11.53 19.70 5.90
CA ALA A 323 -11.96 18.91 4.74
C ALA A 323 -12.30 17.45 5.08
N LEU A 324 -11.57 16.86 6.01
CA LEU A 324 -11.75 15.50 6.49
C LEU A 324 -12.02 15.52 8.01
N VAL A 325 -13.22 15.09 8.40
CA VAL A 325 -13.65 15.12 9.80
C VAL A 325 -13.85 13.70 10.32
N PHE A 326 -12.95 13.26 11.19
CA PHE A 326 -12.97 11.93 11.80
C PHE A 326 -13.58 12.01 13.21
N GLY A 327 -14.84 11.57 13.35
CA GLY A 327 -15.55 11.57 14.63
C GLY A 327 -16.26 10.25 14.94
N LEU A 328 -16.30 9.89 16.23
CA LEU A 328 -17.09 8.76 16.76
C LEU A 328 -18.22 9.25 17.68
N GLY A 329 -18.76 10.44 17.43
CA GLY A 329 -19.87 11.04 18.18
C GLY A 329 -19.47 11.80 19.45
N ASN A 330 -18.20 11.79 19.86
CA ASN A 330 -17.70 12.63 20.95
C ASN A 330 -17.06 13.92 20.39
N PRO A 331 -17.64 15.11 20.60
CA PRO A 331 -17.10 16.36 20.08
C PRO A 331 -15.68 16.69 20.54
N ARG A 332 -15.26 16.20 21.73
CA ARG A 332 -13.89 16.37 22.25
C ARG A 332 -12.88 15.42 21.60
N LYS A 333 -13.34 14.47 20.80
CA LYS A 333 -12.53 13.48 20.06
C LYS A 333 -12.95 13.42 18.60
N THR A 334 -13.11 14.61 18.01
CA THR A 334 -13.28 14.83 16.58
C THR A 334 -11.97 15.38 16.05
N TYR A 335 -11.37 14.68 15.09
CA TYR A 335 -10.07 15.01 14.49
C TYR A 335 -10.30 15.56 13.09
N ARG A 336 -9.66 16.69 12.78
CA ARG A 336 -9.87 17.46 11.55
C ARG A 336 -8.57 17.47 10.76
N HIS A 337 -8.66 17.10 9.49
CA HIS A 337 -7.52 16.98 8.59
C HIS A 337 -7.88 17.42 7.17
N ASP A 338 -6.86 17.49 6.34
CA ASP A 338 -6.83 17.94 4.96
C ASP A 338 -5.53 17.43 4.32
N SER A 339 -5.28 17.83 3.07
CA SER A 339 -4.06 17.45 2.35
C SER A 339 -2.78 17.87 3.08
N HIS A 340 -2.75 19.08 3.63
CA HIS A 340 -1.55 19.66 4.26
C HIS A 340 -1.25 19.04 5.62
N SER A 341 -2.25 18.86 6.46
CA SER A 341 -2.11 18.21 7.77
C SER A 341 -1.74 16.72 7.65
N PHE A 342 -2.18 16.02 6.59
CA PHE A 342 -1.67 14.69 6.27
C PHE A 342 -0.19 14.74 5.88
N GLN A 343 0.21 15.69 5.03
CA GLN A 343 1.62 15.89 4.68
C GLN A 343 2.49 16.20 5.91
N GLU A 344 2.07 17.12 6.78
CA GLU A 344 2.76 17.44 8.03
C GLU A 344 2.87 16.23 8.95
N SER A 345 1.81 15.42 9.03
CA SER A 345 1.83 14.17 9.77
C SER A 345 2.88 13.20 9.23
N LEU A 346 2.92 12.98 7.91
CA LEU A 346 3.92 12.13 7.27
C LEU A 346 5.34 12.61 7.57
N MET A 347 5.62 13.91 7.34
CA MET A 347 6.95 14.49 7.55
C MET A 347 7.38 14.41 9.00
N ARG A 348 6.48 14.68 9.96
CA ARG A 348 6.76 14.50 11.39
C ARG A 348 7.08 13.04 11.69
N ASN A 349 6.25 12.08 11.29
CA ASN A 349 6.47 10.67 11.61
C ASN A 349 7.75 10.12 10.96
N PHE A 350 8.08 10.51 9.73
CA PHE A 350 9.35 10.18 9.08
C PHE A 350 10.55 10.74 9.85
N ALA A 351 10.49 12.01 10.29
CA ALA A 351 11.57 12.64 11.04
C ALA A 351 11.76 12.04 12.45
N HIS A 352 10.67 11.66 13.13
CA HIS A 352 10.73 11.07 14.48
C HIS A 352 11.22 9.62 14.48
N SER A 353 11.07 8.90 13.37
CA SER A 353 11.46 7.49 13.32
C SER A 353 12.98 7.32 13.31
N PRO A 354 13.56 6.48 14.19
CA PRO A 354 15.00 6.21 14.21
C PRO A 354 15.56 5.62 12.91
N GLN A 355 14.70 5.07 12.05
CA GLN A 355 15.03 4.46 10.77
C GLN A 355 14.37 5.18 9.60
N THR A 356 13.82 6.37 9.81
CA THR A 356 12.94 7.13 8.91
C THR A 356 11.60 6.41 8.63
N LEU A 357 11.58 5.12 8.34
CA LEU A 357 10.36 4.35 8.13
C LEU A 357 9.63 4.09 9.45
N TYR A 358 8.31 4.27 9.48
CA TYR A 358 7.52 4.19 10.71
C TYR A 358 6.30 3.25 10.59
N ALA A 359 5.71 2.99 11.74
CA ALA A 359 4.71 1.96 11.91
C ALA A 359 3.39 2.26 11.18
N CYS A 360 2.80 1.19 10.66
CA CYS A 360 1.48 1.13 10.07
C CYS A 360 0.47 1.00 11.21
N GLU A 361 0.26 -0.22 11.69
CA GLU A 361 -0.30 -0.52 13.01
C GLU A 361 0.77 -0.29 14.08
N PRO A 362 0.41 0.05 15.32
CA PRO A 362 1.38 0.20 16.39
C PRO A 362 2.31 -1.01 16.48
N ASN A 363 3.60 -0.72 16.61
CA ASN A 363 4.71 -1.67 16.58
C ASN A 363 5.09 -2.26 15.22
N TRP A 364 4.29 -2.24 14.16
CA TRP A 364 4.67 -2.91 12.90
C TRP A 364 4.98 -1.91 11.78
N THR A 365 6.26 -1.81 11.41
CA THR A 365 6.72 -1.02 10.27
C THR A 365 6.73 -1.88 9.02
N TYR A 366 5.97 -1.49 7.99
CA TYR A 366 5.89 -2.18 6.70
C TYR A 366 6.60 -1.41 5.59
N SER A 367 7.40 -2.11 4.79
CA SER A 367 8.13 -1.51 3.67
C SER A 367 7.17 -0.95 2.61
N ALA A 368 6.17 -1.73 2.19
CA ALA A 368 5.17 -1.29 1.22
C ALA A 368 4.45 0.00 1.69
N CYS A 369 3.87 0.00 2.89
CA CYS A 369 3.10 1.15 3.36
C CYS A 369 3.94 2.44 3.46
N ASN A 370 5.22 2.32 3.78
CA ASN A 370 6.16 3.45 3.78
C ASN A 370 6.50 3.94 2.37
N MET A 371 6.53 3.06 1.36
CA MET A 371 6.65 3.48 -0.05
C MET A 371 5.46 4.34 -0.46
N TYR A 372 4.21 3.94 -0.15
CA TYR A 372 3.02 4.78 -0.39
C TYR A 372 3.11 6.12 0.34
N GLY A 373 3.53 6.13 1.61
CA GLY A 373 3.75 7.39 2.34
C GLY A 373 4.74 8.34 1.67
N LEU A 374 5.81 7.81 1.08
CA LEU A 374 6.76 8.62 0.32
C LEU A 374 6.16 9.16 -1.00
N LEU A 375 5.31 8.39 -1.67
CA LEU A 375 4.59 8.85 -2.86
C LEU A 375 3.53 9.92 -2.52
N SER A 376 2.96 9.87 -1.31
CA SER A 376 2.12 10.98 -0.82
C SER A 376 2.93 12.26 -0.69
N VAL A 377 4.14 12.20 -0.14
CA VAL A 377 5.05 13.36 -0.08
C VAL A 377 5.37 13.88 -1.48
N ALA A 378 5.72 12.99 -2.41
CA ALA A 378 6.04 13.37 -3.79
C ALA A 378 4.84 14.00 -4.54
N SER A 379 3.64 13.43 -4.36
CA SER A 379 2.41 13.98 -4.95
C SER A 379 1.98 15.30 -4.34
N HIS A 380 2.27 15.54 -3.05
CA HIS A 380 2.08 16.84 -2.43
C HIS A 380 2.99 17.90 -3.05
N ASP A 381 4.28 17.58 -3.22
CA ASP A 381 5.24 18.45 -3.92
C ASP A 381 4.77 18.80 -5.34
N ALA A 382 4.30 17.81 -6.10
CA ALA A 382 3.75 18.05 -7.43
C ALA A 382 2.50 18.95 -7.37
N ALA A 383 1.54 18.64 -6.49
CA ALA A 383 0.28 19.36 -6.36
C ALA A 383 0.49 20.83 -5.96
N PHE A 384 1.28 21.09 -4.92
CA PHE A 384 1.37 22.39 -4.27
C PHE A 384 2.68 23.14 -4.55
N GLY A 385 3.68 22.49 -5.15
CA GLY A 385 4.97 23.11 -5.46
C GLY A 385 5.92 23.19 -4.27
N THR A 386 5.70 22.35 -3.27
CA THR A 386 6.63 22.15 -2.16
C THR A 386 7.85 21.32 -2.60
N GLN A 387 8.83 21.16 -1.71
CA GLN A 387 10.06 20.40 -1.97
C GLN A 387 10.39 19.45 -0.81
N ASP A 388 9.36 18.93 -0.14
CA ASP A 388 9.49 18.14 1.08
C ASP A 388 10.14 16.77 0.81
N LEU A 389 9.98 16.23 -0.40
CA LEU A 389 10.60 14.97 -0.81
C LEU A 389 12.13 15.04 -0.69
N GLY A 390 12.72 16.20 -0.97
CA GLY A 390 14.16 16.42 -0.85
C GLY A 390 14.69 16.17 0.56
N ALA A 391 13.90 16.51 1.59
CA ALA A 391 14.30 16.33 2.98
C ALA A 391 14.22 14.88 3.48
N VAL A 392 13.38 14.05 2.86
CA VAL A 392 13.08 12.67 3.33
C VAL A 392 13.64 11.57 2.43
N SER A 393 13.85 11.82 1.14
CA SER A 393 14.26 10.80 0.15
C SER A 393 15.54 10.04 0.53
N GLU A 394 16.65 10.76 0.80
CA GLU A 394 17.92 10.13 1.16
C GLU A 394 17.85 9.40 2.51
N PRO A 395 17.34 10.01 3.62
CA PRO A 395 17.13 9.30 4.87
C PRO A 395 16.21 8.08 4.75
N PHE A 396 15.19 8.16 3.89
CA PHE A 396 14.25 7.07 3.64
C PHE A 396 14.94 5.91 2.95
N LEU A 397 15.63 6.14 1.83
CA LEU A 397 16.28 5.07 1.08
C LEU A 397 17.39 4.40 1.91
N ARG A 398 18.12 5.21 2.69
CA ARG A 398 19.08 4.71 3.68
C ARG A 398 18.42 3.81 4.72
N GLY A 399 17.26 4.23 5.25
CA GLY A 399 16.46 3.46 6.20
C GLY A 399 15.91 2.17 5.57
N LEU A 400 15.44 2.23 4.32
CA LEU A 400 14.92 1.08 3.58
C LEU A 400 16.03 0.06 3.35
N ARG A 401 17.17 0.48 2.80
CA ARG A 401 18.34 -0.39 2.60
C ARG A 401 18.83 -0.94 3.93
N GLY A 402 19.04 -0.07 4.92
CA GLY A 402 19.59 -0.38 6.24
C GLY A 402 18.72 -1.31 7.08
N GLU A 403 17.41 -1.08 7.09
CA GLU A 403 16.49 -1.68 8.05
C GLU A 403 15.39 -2.50 7.39
N LEU A 404 15.09 -2.39 6.10
CA LEU A 404 13.97 -3.12 5.49
C LEU A 404 14.33 -3.84 4.18
N MET A 405 15.63 -4.02 3.92
CA MET A 405 16.16 -4.92 2.88
C MET A 405 17.18 -5.87 3.49
N THR A 406 17.29 -7.09 2.97
CA THR A 406 18.42 -7.99 3.25
C THR A 406 19.68 -7.49 2.53
N PRO A 407 20.89 -7.95 2.90
CA PRO A 407 22.10 -7.63 2.14
C PRO A 407 22.03 -7.97 0.64
N ALA A 408 21.23 -8.98 0.26
CA ALA A 408 20.99 -9.33 -1.13
C ALA A 408 20.01 -8.39 -1.86
N GLY A 409 19.45 -7.39 -1.16
CA GLY A 409 18.45 -6.47 -1.70
C GLY A 409 17.01 -7.01 -1.69
N THR A 410 16.75 -8.15 -1.02
CA THR A 410 15.38 -8.63 -0.84
C THR A 410 14.65 -7.78 0.19
N LEU A 411 13.47 -7.26 -0.15
CA LEU A 411 12.66 -6.50 0.79
C LEU A 411 12.18 -7.37 1.96
N VAL A 412 12.27 -6.81 3.15
CA VAL A 412 11.65 -7.34 4.36
C VAL A 412 10.27 -6.71 4.45
N GLY A 413 9.21 -7.54 4.39
CA GLY A 413 7.83 -7.06 4.35
C GLY A 413 7.49 -6.18 5.55
N PHE A 414 7.87 -6.62 6.75
CA PHE A 414 7.61 -5.89 8.00
C PHE A 414 8.64 -6.14 9.09
N ARG A 415 8.68 -5.23 10.06
CA ARG A 415 9.53 -5.32 11.25
C ARG A 415 8.86 -4.71 12.47
N SER A 416 9.05 -5.36 13.63
CA SER A 416 8.61 -4.87 14.92
C SER A 416 9.48 -3.70 15.40
N ASP A 417 8.84 -2.61 15.79
CA ASP A 417 9.49 -1.43 16.35
C ASP A 417 9.92 -1.59 17.80
N TYR A 418 9.26 -2.47 18.55
CA TYR A 418 9.68 -2.79 19.91
C TYR A 418 10.89 -3.73 19.94
N THR A 419 10.83 -4.81 19.14
CA THR A 419 11.79 -5.92 19.26
C THR A 419 12.85 -5.94 18.15
N GLY A 420 12.55 -5.37 16.98
CA GLY A 420 13.37 -5.51 15.77
C GLY A 420 13.16 -6.84 15.03
N ILE A 421 12.27 -7.71 15.48
CA ILE A 421 11.96 -8.97 14.79
C ILE A 421 11.22 -8.67 13.49
N GLY A 422 11.61 -9.31 12.40
CA GLY A 422 10.92 -9.25 11.12
C GLY A 422 10.90 -10.61 10.46
N LEU A 423 9.85 -10.89 9.67
CA LEU A 423 9.76 -12.08 8.84
C LEU A 423 9.91 -11.66 7.37
N PRO A 424 10.75 -12.34 6.57
CA PRO A 424 10.80 -12.14 5.13
C PRO A 424 9.62 -12.85 4.43
N ALA A 425 8.39 -12.61 4.90
CA ALA A 425 7.19 -13.22 4.32
C ALA A 425 6.83 -12.57 2.97
N GLY A 426 6.40 -13.36 1.99
CA GLY A 426 5.85 -12.88 0.71
C GLY A 426 6.86 -12.22 -0.25
N SER A 427 8.16 -12.51 -0.12
CA SER A 427 9.23 -11.75 -0.75
C SER A 427 9.18 -11.66 -2.28
N SER A 428 8.60 -12.64 -2.98
CA SER A 428 8.54 -12.64 -4.45
C SER A 428 7.55 -11.60 -4.98
N LEU A 429 6.31 -11.57 -4.48
CA LEU A 429 5.31 -10.58 -4.88
C LEU A 429 5.73 -9.16 -4.51
N MET A 430 6.43 -9.01 -3.39
CA MET A 430 6.94 -7.72 -2.92
C MET A 430 7.92 -7.07 -3.89
N PHE A 431 8.64 -7.82 -4.73
CA PHE A 431 9.49 -7.23 -5.77
C PHE A 431 8.65 -6.51 -6.83
N PHE A 432 7.58 -7.13 -7.33
CA PHE A 432 6.72 -6.52 -8.35
C PHE A 432 5.98 -5.30 -7.80
N LEU A 433 5.41 -5.42 -6.59
CA LEU A 433 4.78 -4.29 -5.90
C LEU A 433 5.78 -3.14 -5.72
N ALA A 434 6.93 -3.40 -5.10
CA ALA A 434 7.86 -2.32 -4.82
C ALA A 434 8.42 -1.70 -6.11
N ALA A 435 8.80 -2.51 -7.10
CA ALA A 435 9.32 -2.02 -8.37
C ALA A 435 8.35 -1.05 -9.07
N GLY A 436 7.07 -1.45 -9.20
CA GLY A 436 6.07 -0.59 -9.85
C GLY A 436 5.78 0.69 -9.06
N TRP A 437 5.72 0.61 -7.72
CA TRP A 437 5.28 1.73 -6.89
C TRP A 437 6.40 2.71 -6.54
N VAL A 438 7.66 2.29 -6.38
CA VAL A 438 8.76 3.21 -6.01
C VAL A 438 9.42 3.91 -7.20
N ALA A 439 9.10 3.50 -8.43
CA ALA A 439 9.63 4.11 -9.65
C ALA A 439 9.55 5.65 -9.71
N PRO A 440 8.49 6.31 -9.20
CA PRO A 440 8.40 7.78 -9.25
C PRO A 440 9.49 8.50 -8.44
N VAL A 441 9.97 7.89 -7.36
CA VAL A 441 10.88 8.53 -6.39
C VAL A 441 12.28 7.92 -6.37
N PHE A 442 12.40 6.62 -6.69
CA PHE A 442 13.65 5.87 -6.74
C PHE A 442 13.70 5.01 -8.01
N PRO A 443 13.80 5.62 -9.21
CA PRO A 443 13.78 4.90 -10.47
C PRO A 443 14.88 3.84 -10.59
N GLN A 444 16.08 4.07 -10.06
CA GLN A 444 17.18 3.10 -10.18
C GLN A 444 16.96 1.89 -9.27
N LEU A 445 16.55 2.11 -8.02
CA LEU A 445 16.11 1.03 -7.14
C LEU A 445 14.96 0.23 -7.77
N ALA A 446 13.96 0.91 -8.31
CA ALA A 446 12.80 0.29 -8.94
C ALA A 446 13.21 -0.66 -10.09
N ARG A 447 14.13 -0.20 -10.95
CA ARG A 447 14.70 -1.02 -12.04
C ARG A 447 15.52 -2.20 -11.52
N THR A 448 16.32 -2.02 -10.47
CA THR A 448 17.03 -3.13 -9.83
C THR A 448 16.06 -4.18 -9.30
N LEU A 449 14.98 -3.76 -8.63
CA LEU A 449 13.95 -4.67 -8.12
C LEU A 449 13.23 -5.40 -9.27
N TRP A 450 12.92 -4.70 -10.36
CA TRP A 450 12.33 -5.29 -11.56
C TRP A 450 13.26 -6.31 -12.22
N ALA A 451 14.54 -5.97 -12.41
CA ALA A 451 15.54 -6.86 -12.98
C ALA A 451 15.73 -8.15 -12.16
N ILE A 452 15.76 -8.05 -10.82
CA ILE A 452 15.77 -9.23 -9.95
C ILE A 452 14.52 -10.08 -10.16
N ALA A 453 13.34 -9.45 -10.23
CA ALA A 453 12.09 -10.17 -10.41
C ALA A 453 12.02 -10.87 -11.79
N CYS A 454 12.47 -10.20 -12.85
CA CYS A 454 12.55 -10.76 -14.20
C CYS A 454 13.47 -11.99 -14.26
N GLN A 455 14.61 -11.94 -13.58
CA GLN A 455 15.59 -13.02 -13.60
C GLN A 455 15.21 -14.19 -12.70
N GLU A 456 14.82 -13.91 -11.45
CA GLU A 456 14.64 -14.96 -10.43
C GLU A 456 13.22 -15.51 -10.37
N ILE A 457 12.20 -14.70 -10.70
CA ILE A 457 10.79 -15.07 -10.54
C ILE A 457 10.19 -15.40 -11.91
N LEU A 458 10.25 -14.46 -12.86
CA LEU A 458 9.69 -14.65 -14.20
C LEU A 458 10.60 -15.50 -15.08
N GLN A 459 11.90 -15.59 -14.76
CA GLN A 459 12.90 -16.35 -15.50
C GLN A 459 12.81 -16.11 -17.01
N LEU A 460 12.77 -14.83 -17.42
CA LEU A 460 12.47 -14.43 -18.82
C LEU A 460 13.37 -15.13 -19.84
N GLY A 461 14.69 -15.24 -19.56
CA GLY A 461 15.65 -15.92 -20.44
C GLY A 461 15.54 -17.45 -20.48
N LYS A 462 14.65 -18.06 -19.69
CA LYS A 462 14.44 -19.51 -19.58
C LYS A 462 13.01 -19.94 -19.96
N GLY A 463 12.20 -19.01 -20.49
CA GLY A 463 10.80 -19.28 -20.84
C GLY A 463 9.83 -19.36 -19.67
N GLY A 464 10.25 -19.00 -18.45
CA GLY A 464 9.42 -19.16 -17.24
C GLY A 464 8.25 -18.18 -17.09
N LEU A 465 8.13 -17.18 -17.99
CA LEU A 465 7.12 -16.13 -17.89
C LEU A 465 5.70 -16.70 -17.95
N ALA A 466 5.43 -17.54 -18.96
CA ALA A 466 4.10 -18.11 -19.17
C ALA A 466 3.74 -19.06 -18.00
N ASP A 467 4.69 -19.89 -17.57
CA ASP A 467 4.51 -20.82 -16.46
C ASP A 467 4.19 -20.09 -15.15
N TYR A 468 4.94 -19.02 -14.84
CA TYR A 468 4.68 -18.22 -13.65
C TYR A 468 3.33 -17.51 -13.74
N LEU A 469 2.98 -16.92 -14.88
CA LEU A 469 1.70 -16.24 -15.06
C LEU A 469 0.52 -17.21 -15.04
N ALA A 470 0.70 -18.49 -15.37
CA ALA A 470 -0.35 -19.50 -15.23
C ALA A 470 -0.65 -19.82 -13.75
N LYS A 471 0.39 -19.87 -12.90
CA LYS A 471 0.27 -20.18 -11.47
C LYS A 471 1.10 -19.22 -10.61
N PRO A 472 0.72 -17.93 -10.54
CA PRO A 472 1.46 -16.94 -9.78
C PRO A 472 1.20 -17.13 -8.28
N PHE A 473 1.70 -16.21 -7.46
CA PHE A 473 1.25 -16.13 -6.07
C PHE A 473 -0.29 -15.96 -6.02
N MET A 474 -0.99 -16.97 -5.50
CA MET A 474 -2.43 -17.08 -5.72
C MET A 474 -3.30 -16.26 -4.75
N LEU A 475 -2.79 -15.91 -3.57
CA LEU A 475 -3.61 -15.28 -2.54
C LEU A 475 -3.99 -13.84 -2.92
N ASP A 476 -5.29 -13.60 -3.01
CA ASP A 476 -5.90 -12.28 -3.05
C ASP A 476 -6.10 -11.75 -1.63
N SER A 477 -5.24 -10.83 -1.20
CA SER A 477 -5.29 -10.29 0.15
C SER A 477 -6.53 -9.43 0.44
N GLY A 478 -7.24 -8.99 -0.60
CA GLY A 478 -8.45 -8.18 -0.46
C GLY A 478 -9.68 -8.98 -0.03
N ASN A 479 -9.72 -10.29 -0.33
CA ASN A 479 -10.83 -11.16 0.05
C ASN A 479 -10.42 -12.56 0.55
N TYR A 480 -9.12 -12.79 0.71
CA TYR A 480 -8.46 -14.03 1.11
C TYR A 480 -8.74 -15.25 0.22
N ARG A 481 -9.18 -15.03 -1.03
CA ARG A 481 -9.39 -16.12 -2.01
C ARG A 481 -8.14 -16.40 -2.82
N SER A 482 -8.08 -17.60 -3.39
CA SER A 482 -6.99 -18.02 -4.27
C SER A 482 -7.36 -17.70 -5.73
N THR A 483 -6.89 -16.57 -6.26
CA THR A 483 -7.25 -16.08 -7.61
C THR A 483 -6.03 -15.82 -8.50
N GLY A 484 -4.87 -15.47 -7.94
CA GLY A 484 -3.70 -15.00 -8.69
C GLY A 484 -3.86 -13.65 -9.38
N LEU A 485 -5.04 -13.02 -9.26
CA LEU A 485 -5.37 -11.72 -9.86
C LEU A 485 -4.41 -10.60 -9.44
N PRO A 486 -4.18 -10.33 -8.14
CA PRO A 486 -3.32 -9.21 -7.76
C PRO A 486 -1.87 -9.40 -8.20
N ALA A 487 -1.37 -10.64 -8.24
CA ALA A 487 -0.01 -10.89 -8.71
C ALA A 487 0.16 -10.53 -10.19
N ARG A 488 -0.78 -10.96 -11.05
CA ARG A 488 -0.79 -10.59 -12.47
C ARG A 488 -0.96 -9.09 -12.66
N ALA A 489 -1.84 -8.46 -11.88
CA ALA A 489 -2.09 -7.02 -11.94
C ALA A 489 -0.85 -6.20 -11.51
N MET A 490 -0.11 -6.61 -10.47
CA MET A 490 1.13 -5.95 -10.05
C MET A 490 2.23 -6.08 -11.11
N ILE A 491 2.36 -7.26 -11.72
CA ILE A 491 3.31 -7.49 -12.82
C ILE A 491 2.95 -6.62 -14.02
N LEU A 492 1.68 -6.59 -14.41
CA LEU A 492 1.19 -5.76 -15.50
C LEU A 492 1.46 -4.28 -15.24
N LEU A 493 1.11 -3.78 -14.04
CA LEU A 493 1.33 -2.37 -13.68
C LEU A 493 2.81 -1.99 -13.75
N ALA A 494 3.69 -2.80 -13.14
CA ALA A 494 5.12 -2.54 -13.15
C ALA A 494 5.70 -2.61 -14.58
N ALA A 495 5.35 -3.65 -15.34
CA ALA A 495 5.79 -3.80 -16.73
C ALA A 495 5.36 -2.61 -17.59
N ARG A 496 4.10 -2.18 -17.48
CA ARG A 496 3.60 -1.02 -18.22
C ARG A 496 4.25 0.27 -17.78
N GLU A 497 4.44 0.49 -16.47
CA GLU A 497 5.12 1.69 -15.97
C GLU A 497 6.56 1.80 -16.50
N PHE A 498 7.27 0.68 -16.59
CA PHE A 498 8.62 0.64 -17.15
C PHE A 498 8.66 0.65 -18.68
N GLY A 499 7.56 0.32 -19.37
CA GLY A 499 7.53 0.11 -20.82
C GLY A 499 8.06 -1.24 -21.28
N ASP A 500 8.07 -2.25 -20.40
CA ASP A 500 8.42 -3.64 -20.72
C ASP A 500 7.22 -4.37 -21.36
N MET A 501 6.88 -3.97 -22.60
CA MET A 501 5.63 -4.36 -23.25
C MET A 501 5.49 -5.87 -23.49
N GLY A 502 6.59 -6.59 -23.70
CA GLY A 502 6.55 -8.05 -23.83
C GLY A 502 6.03 -8.74 -22.56
N VAL A 503 6.42 -8.25 -21.37
CA VAL A 503 5.90 -8.75 -20.09
C VAL A 503 4.48 -8.25 -19.85
N ALA A 504 4.18 -6.99 -20.19
CA ALA A 504 2.86 -6.41 -20.03
C ALA A 504 1.80 -7.18 -20.83
N ASP A 505 2.03 -7.39 -22.13
CA ASP A 505 1.08 -8.08 -23.00
C ASP A 505 0.86 -9.54 -22.55
N ALA A 506 1.90 -10.20 -22.04
CA ALA A 506 1.78 -11.54 -21.48
C ALA A 506 0.95 -11.56 -20.20
N ALA A 507 1.16 -10.60 -19.29
CA ALA A 507 0.40 -10.48 -18.06
C ALA A 507 -1.07 -10.14 -18.30
N GLU A 508 -1.35 -9.26 -19.28
CA GLU A 508 -2.71 -8.92 -19.71
C GLU A 508 -3.44 -10.13 -20.30
N ARG A 509 -2.82 -10.86 -21.23
CA ARG A 509 -3.40 -12.13 -21.74
C ARG A 509 -3.66 -13.12 -20.61
N ALA A 510 -2.78 -13.22 -19.63
CA ALA A 510 -2.95 -14.11 -18.49
C ALA A 510 -4.12 -13.69 -17.58
N LEU A 511 -4.39 -12.39 -17.41
CA LEU A 511 -5.59 -11.93 -16.70
C LEU A 511 -6.86 -12.43 -17.39
N GLU A 512 -6.94 -12.24 -18.70
CA GLU A 512 -8.09 -12.67 -19.50
C GLU A 512 -8.29 -14.19 -19.47
N GLN A 513 -7.19 -14.94 -19.56
CA GLN A 513 -7.23 -16.40 -19.62
C GLN A 513 -7.58 -17.05 -18.26
N PHE A 514 -7.07 -16.50 -17.14
CA PHE A 514 -7.10 -17.21 -15.85
C PHE A 514 -7.99 -16.56 -14.79
N ASN A 515 -8.55 -15.36 -15.02
CA ASN A 515 -9.30 -14.62 -14.00
C ASN A 515 -10.78 -14.36 -14.31
N GLN A 516 -11.38 -15.09 -15.26
CA GLN A 516 -12.83 -15.08 -15.53
C GLN A 516 -13.41 -13.66 -15.65
N PRO A 517 -13.09 -12.92 -16.73
CA PRO A 517 -13.66 -11.60 -16.95
C PRO A 517 -15.19 -11.67 -17.09
N ALA A 518 -15.90 -10.78 -16.41
CA ALA A 518 -17.34 -10.61 -16.47
C ALA A 518 -17.71 -9.17 -16.83
N VAL A 519 -18.76 -9.04 -17.65
CA VAL A 519 -19.35 -7.76 -18.03
C VAL A 519 -20.84 -7.79 -17.68
N VAL A 520 -21.29 -6.86 -16.85
CA VAL A 520 -22.69 -6.70 -16.45
C VAL A 520 -23.05 -5.22 -16.59
N ASP A 521 -24.08 -4.91 -17.37
CA ASP A 521 -24.52 -3.52 -17.66
C ASP A 521 -23.38 -2.60 -18.13
N GLY A 522 -22.48 -3.17 -18.96
CA GLY A 522 -21.27 -2.53 -19.47
C GLY A 522 -20.24 -2.17 -18.40
N GLN A 523 -20.37 -2.70 -17.18
CA GLN A 523 -19.34 -2.66 -16.15
C GLN A 523 -18.52 -3.95 -16.23
N ARG A 524 -17.19 -3.82 -16.31
CA ARG A 524 -16.27 -4.93 -16.44
C ARG A 524 -15.45 -5.14 -15.18
N ARG A 525 -15.27 -6.40 -14.78
CA ARG A 525 -14.37 -6.84 -13.70
C ARG A 525 -14.00 -8.31 -13.89
N TYR A 526 -13.05 -8.80 -13.11
CA TYR A 526 -12.71 -10.21 -12.99
C TYR A 526 -13.51 -10.85 -11.85
N GLU A 527 -14.19 -11.96 -12.12
CA GLU A 527 -14.97 -12.68 -11.11
C GLU A 527 -14.07 -13.23 -10.00
N PHE A 528 -14.64 -13.37 -8.79
CA PHE A 528 -13.97 -13.83 -7.57
C PHE A 528 -12.78 -12.99 -7.07
N GLY A 529 -12.23 -12.08 -7.89
CA GLY A 529 -11.26 -11.09 -7.48
C GLY A 529 -11.86 -10.07 -6.51
N SER A 530 -11.07 -9.66 -5.53
CA SER A 530 -11.48 -8.60 -4.60
C SER A 530 -11.66 -7.26 -5.30
N THR A 531 -12.34 -6.32 -4.65
CA THR A 531 -12.44 -4.93 -5.12
C THR A 531 -11.05 -4.30 -5.25
N TYR A 532 -10.16 -4.59 -4.30
CA TYR A 532 -8.76 -4.19 -4.33
C TYR A 532 -8.04 -4.71 -5.58
N ALA A 533 -8.12 -6.01 -5.84
CA ALA A 533 -7.40 -6.64 -6.94
C ALA A 533 -7.98 -6.22 -8.31
N ASN A 534 -9.29 -6.03 -8.41
CA ASN A 534 -9.95 -5.50 -9.60
C ASN A 534 -9.57 -4.04 -9.86
N ALA A 535 -9.53 -3.19 -8.82
CA ALA A 535 -9.08 -1.81 -8.97
C ALA A 535 -7.63 -1.72 -9.41
N LEU A 536 -6.76 -2.58 -8.87
CA LEU A 536 -5.36 -2.67 -9.31
C LEU A 536 -5.23 -3.18 -10.76
N ALA A 537 -6.03 -4.17 -11.17
CA ALA A 537 -6.04 -4.66 -12.54
C ALA A 537 -6.52 -3.59 -13.53
N ALA A 538 -7.60 -2.87 -13.19
CA ALA A 538 -8.08 -1.74 -13.97
C ALA A 538 -7.01 -0.64 -14.06
N GLN A 539 -6.37 -0.28 -12.94
CA GLN A 539 -5.26 0.67 -12.92
C GLN A 539 -4.14 0.23 -13.88
N ALA A 540 -3.73 -1.04 -13.83
CA ALA A 540 -2.70 -1.60 -14.69
C ALA A 540 -3.09 -1.52 -16.18
N LEU A 541 -4.34 -1.87 -16.52
CA LEU A 541 -4.89 -1.81 -17.89
C LEU A 541 -5.03 -0.38 -18.44
N LEU A 542 -5.06 0.62 -17.58
CA LEU A 542 -5.10 2.04 -17.94
C LEU A 542 -3.71 2.69 -18.04
N THR A 543 -2.68 2.01 -17.54
CA THR A 543 -1.32 2.57 -17.43
C THR A 543 -0.59 2.43 -18.77
N ARG A 544 0.16 3.46 -19.16
CA ARG A 544 1.19 3.47 -20.21
C ARG A 544 2.56 3.86 -19.60
N PRO A 545 3.69 3.71 -20.31
CA PRO A 545 5.03 3.93 -19.74
C PRO A 545 5.23 5.27 -19.01
N GLY A 546 5.56 5.21 -17.72
CA GLY A 546 5.78 6.39 -16.88
C GLY A 546 4.52 7.16 -16.46
N ASP A 547 3.32 6.64 -16.70
CA ASP A 547 2.07 7.32 -16.31
C ASP A 547 1.93 7.45 -14.80
N TRP A 548 2.32 6.42 -14.05
CA TRP A 548 2.27 6.45 -12.59
C TRP A 548 3.26 7.48 -12.06
N THR A 549 4.50 7.48 -12.58
CA THR A 549 5.50 8.49 -12.28
C THR A 549 5.00 9.90 -12.56
N ARG A 550 4.44 10.16 -13.76
CA ARG A 550 3.92 11.49 -14.12
C ARG A 550 2.75 11.93 -13.26
N LEU A 551 1.86 11.01 -12.87
CA LEU A 551 0.75 11.33 -11.98
C LEU A 551 1.27 11.80 -10.62
N ILE A 552 2.31 11.15 -10.11
CA ILE A 552 2.85 11.42 -8.77
C ILE A 552 3.78 12.61 -8.73
N THR A 553 4.68 12.80 -9.70
CA THR A 553 5.77 13.79 -9.56
C THR A 553 5.62 15.02 -10.44
N THR A 554 4.67 15.01 -11.37
CA THR A 554 4.56 16.06 -12.39
C THR A 554 3.20 16.75 -12.34
N ARG A 555 3.19 18.09 -12.38
CA ARG A 555 1.95 18.87 -12.56
C ARG A 555 1.31 18.61 -13.92
N PRO A 556 -0.03 18.62 -14.05
CA PRO A 556 -0.66 18.52 -15.35
C PRO A 556 -0.35 19.76 -16.20
N PRO A 557 -0.46 19.65 -17.54
CA PRO A 557 -0.35 20.80 -18.42
C PRO A 557 -1.37 21.89 -18.03
N ALA A 558 -1.00 23.16 -18.19
CA ALA A 558 -1.85 24.26 -17.77
C ALA A 558 -3.21 24.31 -18.51
N SER A 559 -3.32 23.70 -19.69
CA SER A 559 -4.59 23.55 -20.41
C SER A 559 -5.59 22.63 -19.71
N THR A 560 -5.14 21.73 -18.85
CA THR A 560 -6.00 20.90 -17.98
C THR A 560 -6.78 21.79 -17.00
N LEU A 561 -6.11 22.78 -16.43
CA LEU A 561 -6.68 23.63 -15.38
C LEU A 561 -7.40 24.87 -15.93
N ARG A 562 -6.95 25.39 -17.08
CA ARG A 562 -7.44 26.66 -17.64
C ARG A 562 -8.27 26.53 -18.91
N GLY A 563 -8.17 25.40 -19.61
CA GLY A 563 -8.91 25.18 -20.85
C GLY A 563 -10.40 24.92 -20.60
N PRO A 564 -11.22 25.02 -21.66
CA PRO A 564 -12.61 24.57 -21.64
C PRO A 564 -12.79 23.18 -21.02
N LEU A 565 -13.92 22.99 -20.34
CA LEU A 565 -14.18 21.86 -19.47
C LEU A 565 -15.57 21.28 -19.79
N LEU A 566 -15.67 19.95 -19.92
CA LEU A 566 -16.94 19.25 -19.78
C LEU A 566 -17.26 19.17 -18.28
N LYS A 567 -18.10 20.09 -17.80
CA LYS A 567 -18.43 20.22 -16.39
C LYS A 567 -19.35 19.08 -15.95
N LYS A 568 -20.33 18.71 -16.78
CA LYS A 568 -21.29 17.65 -16.45
C LYS A 568 -21.88 17.02 -17.70
N VAL A 569 -22.10 15.72 -17.60
CA VAL A 569 -22.93 14.88 -18.46
C VAL A 569 -23.47 13.76 -17.57
N ARG A 570 -24.67 13.24 -17.83
CA ARG A 570 -25.24 12.19 -16.99
C ARG A 570 -24.57 10.83 -17.25
N PHE A 571 -24.24 10.12 -16.18
CA PHE A 571 -23.58 8.80 -16.22
C PHE A 571 -24.41 7.71 -16.91
N ASP A 572 -25.73 7.84 -16.87
CA ASP A 572 -26.70 6.94 -17.51
C ASP A 572 -27.01 7.32 -18.98
N GLN A 573 -26.49 8.45 -19.46
CA GLN A 573 -26.62 8.86 -20.87
C GLN A 573 -25.36 8.62 -21.67
N ALA A 574 -24.18 8.95 -21.13
CA ALA A 574 -22.92 8.83 -21.85
C ALA A 574 -21.74 8.46 -20.95
N THR A 575 -20.80 7.71 -21.54
CA THR A 575 -19.45 7.46 -21.04
C THR A 575 -18.48 8.37 -21.78
N VAL A 576 -17.74 9.20 -21.05
CA VAL A 576 -16.68 10.06 -21.58
C VAL A 576 -15.39 9.23 -21.73
N ALA A 577 -15.04 8.87 -22.96
CA ALA A 577 -13.84 8.08 -23.28
C ALA A 577 -12.58 8.95 -23.44
N GLN A 578 -12.77 10.23 -23.80
CA GLN A 578 -11.70 11.23 -23.89
C GLN A 578 -12.27 12.62 -23.59
N ALA A 579 -11.51 13.45 -22.87
CA ALA A 579 -11.80 14.86 -22.71
C ALA A 579 -10.50 15.66 -22.53
N THR A 580 -10.04 16.33 -23.59
CA THR A 580 -8.77 17.07 -23.59
C THR A 580 -8.93 18.47 -24.16
N SER A 581 -8.12 19.42 -23.67
CA SER A 581 -8.05 20.79 -24.17
C SER A 581 -6.63 21.17 -24.58
N GLY A 582 -6.49 21.82 -25.73
CA GLY A 582 -5.29 22.54 -26.15
C GLY A 582 -5.17 23.94 -25.53
N GLY A 583 -6.15 24.34 -24.71
CA GLY A 583 -6.22 25.64 -24.02
C GLY A 583 -7.38 26.51 -24.47
N ALA A 584 -7.77 26.46 -25.75
CA ALA A 584 -8.91 27.22 -26.30
C ALA A 584 -10.05 26.33 -26.82
N ASP A 585 -9.74 25.07 -27.16
CA ASP A 585 -10.67 24.05 -27.63
C ASP A 585 -10.97 23.00 -26.55
N LEU A 586 -12.04 22.23 -26.74
CA LEU A 586 -12.32 21.00 -25.99
C LEU A 586 -12.64 19.88 -26.97
N ARG A 587 -11.85 18.81 -26.91
CA ARG A 587 -12.03 17.60 -27.69
C ARG A 587 -12.60 16.51 -26.80
N LEU A 588 -13.72 15.94 -27.22
CA LEU A 588 -14.44 14.90 -26.51
C LEU A 588 -14.59 13.68 -27.41
N VAL A 589 -14.46 12.51 -26.80
CA VAL A 589 -15.02 11.28 -27.35
C VAL A 589 -16.04 10.75 -26.36
N LEU A 590 -17.29 10.67 -26.80
CA LEU A 590 -18.44 10.22 -26.02
C LEU A 590 -18.93 8.88 -26.57
N ARG A 591 -19.37 8.01 -25.68
CA ARG A 591 -20.01 6.73 -26.01
C ARG A 591 -21.34 6.67 -25.30
N ALA A 592 -22.40 6.26 -25.98
CA ALA A 592 -23.71 6.10 -25.36
C ALA A 592 -23.60 5.12 -24.18
N ALA A 593 -24.39 5.35 -23.12
CA ALA A 593 -24.37 4.44 -21.99
C ALA A 593 -24.77 3.02 -22.43
N PRO A 594 -24.22 1.96 -21.80
CA PRO A 594 -24.54 0.58 -22.15
C PRO A 594 -26.04 0.33 -22.23
N GLY A 595 -26.48 -0.36 -23.29
CA GLY A 595 -27.89 -0.62 -23.58
C GLY A 595 -28.60 0.48 -24.38
N LEU A 596 -28.09 1.70 -24.39
CA LEU A 596 -28.54 2.77 -25.28
C LEU A 596 -27.67 2.70 -26.54
N GLY A 597 -28.09 1.99 -27.59
CA GLY A 597 -27.35 1.99 -28.87
C GLY A 597 -27.15 3.40 -29.44
N LEU A 598 -28.04 4.32 -29.06
CA LEU A 598 -28.02 5.73 -29.37
C LEU A 598 -28.75 6.50 -28.26
N ALA A 599 -28.15 7.57 -27.75
CA ALA A 599 -28.76 8.46 -26.78
C ALA A 599 -29.07 9.81 -27.44
N GLU A 600 -30.36 10.15 -27.51
CA GLU A 600 -30.85 11.46 -27.98
C GLU A 600 -30.87 12.48 -26.82
N GLY A 601 -30.67 13.76 -27.13
CA GLY A 601 -30.80 14.84 -26.15
C GLY A 601 -29.84 14.72 -24.96
N VAL A 602 -28.61 14.28 -25.20
CA VAL A 602 -27.56 14.22 -24.18
C VAL A 602 -27.10 15.65 -23.91
N SER A 603 -27.43 16.16 -22.72
CA SER A 603 -27.05 17.52 -22.33
C SER A 603 -25.62 17.55 -21.80
N LEU A 604 -24.77 18.31 -22.49
CA LEU A 604 -23.40 18.59 -22.11
C LEU A 604 -23.34 19.98 -21.46
N GLU A 605 -23.08 20.02 -20.16
CA GLU A 605 -22.80 21.27 -19.46
C GLU A 605 -21.31 21.57 -19.61
N LEU A 606 -20.99 22.64 -20.31
CA LEU A 606 -19.64 23.14 -20.55
C LEU A 606 -19.31 24.25 -19.55
N GLY A 607 -18.04 24.35 -19.19
CA GLY A 607 -17.51 25.42 -18.34
C GLY A 607 -16.12 25.85 -18.77
N ARG A 608 -15.60 26.90 -18.13
CA ARG A 608 -14.28 27.49 -18.44
C ARG A 608 -14.16 27.92 -19.92
N LEU A 609 -15.27 28.26 -20.55
CA LEU A 609 -15.28 28.95 -21.85
C LEU A 609 -14.92 30.42 -21.65
N ARG A 610 -14.51 31.11 -22.72
CA ARG A 610 -14.37 32.57 -22.71
C ARG A 610 -15.77 33.18 -22.52
N PRO A 611 -16.01 34.00 -21.50
CA PRO A 611 -17.33 34.58 -21.25
C PRO A 611 -17.92 35.31 -22.46
N GLN A 612 -19.25 35.24 -22.60
CA GLN A 612 -20.03 35.93 -23.64
C GLN A 612 -19.53 35.73 -25.08
N SER A 613 -18.75 34.68 -25.34
CA SER A 613 -18.10 34.42 -26.62
C SER A 613 -18.85 33.37 -27.43
N ALA A 614 -18.79 33.49 -28.75
CA ALA A 614 -19.37 32.54 -29.69
C ALA A 614 -18.47 31.30 -29.86
N TYR A 615 -19.10 30.13 -29.92
CA TYR A 615 -18.46 28.83 -30.08
C TYR A 615 -19.21 27.99 -31.11
N THR A 616 -18.52 27.00 -31.66
CA THR A 616 -19.10 25.99 -32.52
C THR A 616 -18.73 24.62 -31.96
N VAL A 617 -19.72 23.73 -31.81
CA VAL A 617 -19.45 22.30 -31.60
C VAL A 617 -19.50 21.61 -32.95
N LYS A 618 -18.40 20.93 -33.30
CA LYS A 618 -18.29 20.06 -34.47
C LYS A 618 -18.51 18.62 -34.01
N ILE A 619 -19.60 18.00 -34.43
CA ILE A 619 -20.01 16.66 -33.99
C ILE A 619 -20.54 15.86 -35.18
N ASP A 620 -19.93 14.72 -35.48
CA ASP A 620 -20.30 13.82 -36.58
C ASP A 620 -20.60 14.55 -37.91
N GLY A 621 -19.77 15.54 -38.27
CA GLY A 621 -19.89 16.33 -39.49
C GLY A 621 -20.93 17.47 -39.45
N THR A 622 -21.63 17.64 -38.33
CA THR A 622 -22.55 18.75 -38.07
C THR A 622 -21.87 19.84 -37.26
N GLU A 623 -22.08 21.11 -37.63
CA GLU A 623 -21.62 22.26 -36.86
C GLU A 623 -22.81 22.94 -36.19
N ILE A 624 -22.80 23.00 -34.86
CA ILE A 624 -23.87 23.63 -34.08
C ILE A 624 -23.29 24.88 -33.38
N PRO A 625 -23.72 26.10 -33.76
CA PRO A 625 -23.27 27.31 -33.10
C PRO A 625 -23.95 27.47 -31.74
N PHE A 626 -23.21 27.97 -30.75
CA PHE A 626 -23.75 28.33 -29.45
C PHE A 626 -22.96 29.50 -28.85
N ARG A 627 -23.46 30.07 -27.75
CA ARG A 627 -22.80 31.16 -27.04
C ARG A 627 -22.67 30.82 -25.57
N SER A 628 -21.52 31.16 -25.00
CA SER A 628 -21.29 31.06 -23.57
C SER A 628 -21.93 32.22 -22.82
N ASP A 629 -22.29 31.98 -21.56
CA ASP A 629 -22.82 32.99 -20.65
C ASP A 629 -21.71 33.87 -20.03
N GLU A 630 -22.09 34.74 -19.09
CA GLU A 630 -21.19 35.66 -18.38
C GLU A 630 -20.18 34.94 -17.48
N LEU A 631 -20.47 33.70 -17.08
CA LEU A 631 -19.62 32.86 -16.25
C LEU A 631 -18.75 31.91 -17.10
N GLY A 632 -18.81 32.02 -18.43
CA GLY A 632 -18.10 31.11 -19.33
C GLY A 632 -18.66 29.69 -19.32
N GLN A 633 -19.98 29.55 -19.15
CA GLN A 633 -20.70 28.27 -19.17
C GLN A 633 -21.65 28.21 -20.37
N ALA A 634 -21.99 27.01 -20.81
CA ALA A 634 -22.98 26.77 -21.85
C ALA A 634 -23.55 25.36 -21.71
N ASN A 635 -24.79 25.17 -22.12
CA ASN A 635 -25.40 23.85 -22.24
C ASN A 635 -25.71 23.58 -23.70
N ILE A 636 -25.31 22.41 -24.20
CA ILE A 636 -25.62 21.95 -25.55
C ILE A 636 -26.21 20.56 -25.49
N ASP A 637 -27.23 20.30 -26.29
CA ASP A 637 -27.81 18.97 -26.42
C ASP A 637 -27.28 18.33 -27.69
N VAL A 638 -26.77 17.10 -27.54
CA VAL A 638 -26.19 16.35 -28.65
C VAL A 638 -26.73 14.93 -28.71
N ARG A 639 -26.57 14.32 -29.88
CA ARG A 639 -26.79 12.88 -30.08
C ARG A 639 -25.48 12.15 -29.79
N VAL A 640 -25.54 11.07 -29.02
CA VAL A 640 -24.36 10.25 -28.70
C VAL A 640 -24.62 8.81 -29.13
N GLY A 641 -23.79 8.29 -30.03
CA GLY A 641 -23.83 6.90 -30.51
C GLY A 641 -22.78 6.00 -29.84
N PRO A 642 -22.42 4.86 -30.46
CA PRO A 642 -21.39 3.94 -29.94
C PRO A 642 -20.02 4.60 -29.77
N ARG A 643 -19.70 5.57 -30.63
CA ARG A 643 -18.55 6.46 -30.55
C ARG A 643 -18.89 7.75 -31.29
N THR A 644 -18.89 8.87 -30.58
CA THR A 644 -19.19 10.20 -31.11
C THR A 644 -18.04 11.13 -30.77
N GLU A 645 -17.44 11.73 -31.80
CA GLU A 645 -16.40 12.74 -31.63
C GLU A 645 -17.04 14.13 -31.61
N ALA A 646 -16.71 14.92 -30.60
CA ALA A 646 -17.15 16.30 -30.51
C ALA A 646 -15.96 17.22 -30.26
N THR A 647 -15.82 18.26 -31.09
CA THR A 647 -14.82 19.31 -30.89
C THR A 647 -15.50 20.66 -30.71
N ILE A 648 -15.33 21.25 -29.54
CA ILE A 648 -15.80 22.60 -29.22
C ILE A 648 -14.64 23.57 -29.52
N VAL A 649 -14.87 24.52 -30.42
CA VAL A 649 -13.90 25.57 -30.77
C VAL A 649 -14.54 26.95 -30.70
N PRO A 650 -13.79 28.01 -30.38
CA PRO A 650 -14.27 29.38 -30.56
C PRO A 650 -14.68 29.58 -32.03
N ALA A 651 -15.79 30.28 -32.27
CA ALA A 651 -16.18 30.62 -33.64
C ALA A 651 -15.10 31.53 -34.25
N GLU A 652 -14.67 31.22 -35.48
CA GLU A 652 -13.80 32.14 -36.22
C GLU A 652 -14.55 33.45 -36.44
N ASN A 653 -13.94 34.58 -36.05
CA ASN A 653 -14.44 35.90 -36.43
C ASN A 653 -14.39 35.98 -37.96
N ARG A 654 -15.51 35.68 -38.63
CA ARG A 654 -15.76 36.23 -39.96
C ARG A 654 -16.00 37.72 -39.73
N GLN A 655 -14.92 38.50 -39.83
CA GLN A 655 -15.01 39.96 -39.98
C GLN A 655 -15.74 40.30 -41.27
#